data_AF-A0A2V9M3D0-F1
#
_entry.id   AF-A0A2V9M3D0-F1
#
_cell.length_a   1.000
_cell.length_b   1.000
_cell.length_c   1.000
_cell.angle_alpha   90.00
_cell.angle_beta   90.00
_cell.angle_gamma   90.00
#
_symmetry.space_group_name_H-M   'P 1'
#
loop_
_entity.id
_entity.type
_entity.pdbx_description
1 polymer ?
#
loop_
_entity_poly.entity_id
_entity_poly.type
_entity_poly.pdbx_seq_one_letter_code
_entity_poly.pdbx_strand_id
1 'polypeptide(L)'
;MGFDSQEVNLLSRYESSHTWEKTRMESQKSSNSFGFLFLDINEKIHYYVQAGNVKSPEFTLSVTDLAQVEKIDLTYNFPRYSGLPSKKEEDSGEISALKGSRVDVEAFTNVDVAAARILLEDGTSIPMEHIAGKRLRGRIEVKKDSSYKIELTDLSKSSAIGSHEYPITALEDQPPLVTLLKPGRDKKATKLEEVLTEVKADDDFGINSLELHFTVNGGKESVVNLFQQKTGEIPKSISGTHTFFLEEYNLEPGDFVTYFARASDALSTTTSDIYFLEVRPFGKEYSQAQFAGGAGGAGDVSSVLSARQKEILAATWRLIRDKKAFGPKEYTDNLKLVATSQQKLQQQTKTLSDRIQRRALATRDKEFQKLSENLIKAVEAMTPAHQWLSQDKPRDAVSPEQTALQHLMRAEAYFKEIQVAFGNSSGGQSNSLGAEELEGLFELELDKLKNQYETLQQRNSMQAGDEIDEATRKLKELARRQQQLNERNRQMPTSRFASGSGSGGSDQQSLQAEAEKLARQLERLSRETQSEELLKASQRLKQAAQEMRNNSSRSSSNTSQNRGLQALSRLSDAEQLLDSHQKNGLSDDLRRMQADAEQLARQQEKIQSGLEELTRNSSENGAKPSTPANSDQAEKDFNRKRQIFQDKTQLKKGLDAMEQSLFASARRVGNRQKATSQKLQSAGNTVHDNRIQEKVDQAGQMIARGLLDSARQREQNIQAMLEDLKQKIASAGKSLDNSASATTEDRLSKALSQTGDLIGNLDSLNRRLQQFHGAKSQKSSPSEQQPTDKGLSDANNPQPNGKEGRRGKSTGPGEQSKERSTPSMNSEDQPGEQAGQSPGNGKSPDGKGPSQSSQTTQANPSSNSSALGGNSPQGELHENAISDGEHQYHGSTNLGNAAVNFGDRQLPPPGRLTPEQMRQFEKEYQLRLKEAQEIGRNLTGQPDLATQLKNMVERMKQMSSMKFLLDERELERLRNNVIEGFRQLELDLSKNLQHLITKENLHLAKDEEIPEAYRKQVEDYYKALSRQR
;
A
#
# COMPACT_ATOMS: atom_id res chain seq x y z
N MET A 1 20.60 42.57 88.45
CA MET A 1 21.41 41.35 88.67
C MET A 1 20.90 40.30 87.69
N GLY A 2 21.66 39.82 86.72
CA GLY A 2 23.13 39.76 86.68
C GLY A 2 23.61 38.34 87.00
N PHE A 3 22.97 37.35 86.39
CA PHE A 3 23.38 35.95 86.48
C PHE A 3 24.42 35.70 85.39
N ASP A 4 25.68 35.76 85.79
CA ASP A 4 26.84 35.46 84.96
C ASP A 4 27.42 34.12 85.44
N SER A 5 27.57 33.15 84.54
CA SER A 5 27.94 31.78 84.88
C SER A 5 28.86 31.22 83.82
N GLN A 6 30.15 31.08 84.17
CA GLN A 6 31.20 30.63 83.25
C GLN A 6 31.04 29.15 82.83
N GLU A 7 30.17 28.39 83.51
CA GLU A 7 29.95 26.96 83.29
C GLU A 7 28.45 26.61 83.23
N VAL A 8 27.86 26.70 82.04
CA VAL A 8 26.53 26.14 81.78
C VAL A 8 26.67 24.72 81.27
N ASN A 9 25.88 23.80 81.83
CA ASN A 9 25.91 22.39 81.53
C ASN A 9 24.53 21.93 81.04
N LEU A 10 24.51 21.23 79.92
CA LEU A 10 23.38 20.44 79.50
C LEU A 10 23.42 19.11 80.25
N LEU A 11 22.28 18.67 80.76
CA LEU A 11 22.09 17.28 81.19
C LEU A 11 21.03 16.65 80.30
N SER A 12 21.39 15.54 79.65
CA SER A 12 20.57 14.82 78.69
C SER A 12 20.49 13.34 79.03
N ARG A 13 19.32 12.75 78.82
CA ARG A 13 19.03 11.33 79.01
C ARG A 13 18.30 10.81 77.78
N TYR A 14 18.98 9.93 77.05
CA TYR A 14 18.39 9.10 76.01
C TYR A 14 17.45 8.06 76.63
N GLU A 15 16.37 7.70 75.93
CA GLU A 15 15.35 6.76 76.40
C GLU A 15 15.93 5.34 76.62
N SER A 16 16.92 4.96 75.80
CA SER A 16 17.75 3.76 75.96
C SER A 16 18.61 3.79 77.24
N SER A 17 19.44 4.84 77.38
CA SER A 17 20.53 4.93 78.38
C SER A 17 20.04 4.96 79.82
N HIS A 18 18.83 5.48 80.09
CA HIS A 18 18.24 5.72 81.42
C HIS A 18 19.04 6.66 82.36
N THR A 19 20.33 6.86 82.14
CA THR A 19 21.22 7.72 82.91
C THR A 19 21.27 9.16 82.37
N TRP A 20 21.64 10.10 83.23
CA TRP A 20 21.80 11.52 82.85
C TRP A 20 23.26 11.80 82.52
N GLU A 21 23.55 11.96 81.24
CA GLU A 21 24.85 12.42 80.74
C GLU A 21 24.95 13.94 80.91
N LYS A 22 26.10 14.43 81.36
CA LYS A 22 26.35 15.84 81.64
C LYS A 22 27.44 16.38 80.72
N THR A 23 27.08 17.35 79.88
CA THR A 23 27.96 17.92 78.86
C THR A 23 28.01 19.45 78.99
N ARG A 24 29.20 20.04 78.88
CA ARG A 24 29.37 21.51 78.93
C ARG A 24 28.79 22.13 77.65
N MET A 25 28.07 23.25 77.79
CA MET A 25 27.59 24.06 76.67
C MET A 25 28.66 25.11 76.30
N GLU A 26 28.79 25.41 75.00
CA GLU A 26 29.75 26.41 74.51
C GLU A 26 29.17 27.83 74.58
N SER A 27 29.98 28.82 74.96
CA SER A 27 29.56 30.23 75.00
C SER A 27 29.66 30.86 73.61
N GLN A 28 28.58 31.48 73.16
CA GLN A 28 28.47 32.06 71.82
C GLN A 28 29.11 33.46 71.77
N LYS A 29 30.12 33.65 70.92
CA LYS A 29 31.08 34.78 70.93
C LYS A 29 30.52 36.21 70.67
N SER A 30 29.21 36.43 70.75
CA SER A 30 28.60 37.76 70.62
C SER A 30 27.34 37.97 71.48
N SER A 31 27.01 37.05 72.39
CA SER A 31 25.76 37.07 73.16
C SER A 31 25.93 36.33 74.48
N ASN A 32 25.14 36.69 75.50
CA ASN A 32 25.13 35.97 76.79
C ASN A 32 24.32 34.65 76.69
N SER A 33 24.61 33.85 75.66
CA SER A 33 23.92 32.61 75.31
C SER A 33 24.91 31.45 75.22
N PHE A 34 24.42 30.27 75.57
CA PHE A 34 25.17 29.03 75.53
C PHE A 34 24.50 28.07 74.53
N GLY A 35 25.30 27.47 73.66
CA GLY A 35 24.87 26.53 72.63
C GLY A 35 25.30 25.11 72.95
N PHE A 36 24.49 24.15 72.52
CA PHE A 36 24.89 22.76 72.36
C PHE A 36 24.23 22.21 71.10
N LEU A 37 24.98 21.46 70.31
CA LEU A 37 24.49 20.82 69.09
C LEU A 37 24.34 19.33 69.34
N PHE A 38 23.10 18.86 69.45
CA PHE A 38 22.80 17.45 69.30
C PHE A 38 23.06 17.03 67.85
N LEU A 39 23.67 15.86 67.66
CA LEU A 39 23.91 15.21 66.38
C LEU A 39 23.28 13.81 66.42
N ASP A 40 22.88 13.30 65.25
CA ASP A 40 22.36 11.93 65.06
C ASP A 40 21.24 11.53 66.06
N ILE A 41 20.24 12.41 66.21
CA ILE A 41 19.09 12.17 67.09
C ILE A 41 18.18 11.11 66.46
N ASN A 42 18.31 9.87 66.92
CA ASN A 42 17.55 8.70 66.46
C ASN A 42 16.54 8.17 67.49
N GLU A 43 16.58 8.68 68.72
CA GLU A 43 15.65 8.35 69.81
C GLU A 43 15.26 9.59 70.62
N LYS A 44 14.32 9.41 71.55
CA LYS A 44 13.76 10.49 72.37
C LYS A 44 14.75 10.91 73.46
N ILE A 45 15.03 12.20 73.56
CA ILE A 45 15.97 12.78 74.53
C ILE A 45 15.22 13.67 75.52
N HIS A 46 15.28 13.30 76.79
CA HIS A 46 14.91 14.18 77.90
C HIS A 46 16.11 15.05 78.26
N TYR A 47 15.95 16.38 78.32
CA TYR A 47 17.07 17.28 78.64
C TYR A 47 16.69 18.43 79.56
N TYR A 48 17.65 18.94 80.33
CA TYR A 48 17.54 20.21 81.05
C TYR A 48 18.90 20.92 81.09
N VAL A 49 18.87 22.23 81.24
CA VAL A 49 20.06 23.07 81.38
C VAL A 49 20.27 23.39 82.85
N GLN A 50 21.50 23.25 83.33
CA GLN A 50 21.92 23.63 84.67
C GLN A 50 23.06 24.65 84.59
N ALA A 51 22.88 25.79 85.26
CA ALA A 51 23.89 26.81 85.44
C ALA A 51 24.09 27.06 86.95
N GLY A 52 25.27 26.71 87.47
CA GLY A 52 25.52 26.66 88.91
C GLY A 52 24.45 25.83 89.66
N ASN A 53 23.74 26.46 90.59
CA ASN A 53 22.69 25.84 91.41
C ASN A 53 21.27 25.98 90.80
N VAL A 54 21.12 26.56 89.60
CA VAL A 54 19.82 26.75 88.94
C VAL A 54 19.65 25.73 87.82
N LYS A 55 18.52 25.00 87.85
CA LYS A 55 18.09 24.04 86.82
C LYS A 55 16.86 24.58 86.07
N SER A 56 16.83 24.42 84.74
CA SER A 56 15.64 24.69 83.91
C SER A 56 14.52 23.66 84.14
N PRO A 57 13.30 23.90 83.64
CA PRO A 57 12.36 22.82 83.37
C PRO A 57 13.01 21.68 82.57
N GLU A 58 12.46 20.48 82.69
CA GLU A 58 12.81 19.38 81.79
C GLU A 58 12.06 19.56 80.46
N PHE A 59 12.80 19.44 79.37
CA PHE A 59 12.33 19.49 77.99
C PHE A 59 12.50 18.12 77.35
N THR A 60 11.79 17.87 76.26
CA THR A 60 11.84 16.60 75.54
C THR A 60 11.99 16.86 74.05
N LEU A 61 13.03 16.28 73.45
CA LEU A 61 13.16 16.11 72.02
C LEU A 61 12.56 14.76 71.65
N SER A 62 11.64 14.75 70.70
CA SER A 62 11.06 13.53 70.13
C SER A 62 11.46 13.43 68.67
N VAL A 63 11.82 12.23 68.23
CA VAL A 63 12.03 11.92 66.81
C VAL A 63 10.72 11.36 66.25
N THR A 64 10.39 11.76 65.02
CA THR A 64 9.25 11.22 64.25
C THR A 64 9.76 10.89 62.86
N ASP A 65 9.53 9.66 62.40
CA ASP A 65 9.85 9.26 61.03
C ASP A 65 9.02 10.08 60.02
N LEU A 66 9.69 10.65 59.01
CA LEU A 66 9.00 11.36 57.94
C LEU A 66 8.26 10.35 57.06
N ALA A 67 6.97 10.59 56.83
CA ALA A 67 6.15 9.75 55.96
C ALA A 67 6.68 9.75 54.51
N GLN A 68 7.06 8.57 54.01
CA GLN A 68 7.60 8.34 52.68
C GLN A 68 6.95 7.09 52.04
N VAL A 69 6.96 7.03 50.71
CA VAL A 69 6.53 5.86 49.92
C VAL A 69 7.75 4.97 49.69
N GLU A 70 7.69 3.72 50.16
CA GLU A 70 8.77 2.72 50.03
C GLU A 70 8.69 1.92 48.73
N LYS A 71 7.47 1.57 48.30
CA LYS A 71 7.19 0.73 47.11
C LYS A 71 5.92 1.20 46.42
N ILE A 72 5.86 1.05 45.09
CA ILE A 72 4.63 1.21 44.29
C ILE A 72 4.39 -0.06 43.48
N ASP A 73 3.19 -0.64 43.60
CA ASP A 73 2.68 -1.70 42.72
C ASP A 73 1.63 -1.11 41.77
N LEU A 74 1.71 -1.45 40.50
CA LEU A 74 0.80 -0.96 39.45
C LEU A 74 -0.03 -2.11 38.88
N THR A 75 -1.35 -1.97 38.90
CA THR A 75 -2.26 -2.92 38.22
C THR A 75 -2.93 -2.24 37.04
N TYR A 76 -2.48 -2.61 35.84
CA TYR A 76 -2.93 -2.10 34.56
C TYR A 76 -4.21 -2.81 34.11
N ASN A 77 -5.35 -2.10 34.11
CA ASN A 77 -6.59 -2.56 33.51
C ASN A 77 -6.78 -1.87 32.16
N PHE A 78 -6.42 -2.58 31.08
CA PHE A 78 -6.51 -2.06 29.72
C PHE A 78 -7.96 -1.85 29.26
N PRO A 79 -8.20 -1.02 28.22
CA PRO A 79 -9.53 -0.84 27.63
C PRO A 79 -10.07 -2.17 27.08
N ARG A 80 -11.39 -2.39 27.22
CA ARG A 80 -12.07 -3.62 26.77
C ARG A 80 -11.85 -3.95 25.29
N TYR A 81 -11.63 -2.94 24.44
CA TYR A 81 -11.39 -3.16 23.01
C TYR A 81 -10.07 -3.88 22.71
N SER A 82 -9.03 -3.65 23.53
CA SER A 82 -7.68 -4.18 23.30
C SER A 82 -7.56 -5.70 23.45
N GLY A 83 -8.56 -6.35 24.06
CA GLY A 83 -8.53 -7.78 24.40
C GLY A 83 -7.47 -8.18 25.43
N LEU A 84 -6.64 -7.26 25.93
CA LEU A 84 -5.53 -7.56 26.82
C LEU A 84 -5.99 -7.94 28.24
N PRO A 85 -5.42 -8.99 28.86
CA PRO A 85 -5.64 -9.28 30.27
C PRO A 85 -4.99 -8.21 31.15
N SER A 86 -5.47 -8.07 32.39
CA SER A 86 -4.85 -7.16 33.35
C SER A 86 -3.42 -7.59 33.68
N LYS A 87 -2.50 -6.62 33.68
CA LYS A 87 -1.08 -6.82 34.01
C LYS A 87 -0.80 -6.21 35.38
N LYS A 88 -0.18 -6.97 36.29
CA LYS A 88 0.46 -6.40 37.47
C LYS A 88 1.94 -6.14 37.18
N GLU A 89 2.45 -5.02 37.66
CA GLU A 89 3.87 -4.72 37.77
C GLU A 89 4.17 -4.35 39.23
N GLU A 90 5.33 -4.75 39.73
CA GLU A 90 5.72 -4.55 41.14
C GLU A 90 7.00 -3.72 41.23
N ASP A 91 7.05 -2.86 42.24
CA ASP A 91 8.16 -1.92 42.46
C ASP A 91 8.48 -1.05 41.23
N SER A 92 7.41 -0.45 40.67
CA SER A 92 7.46 0.37 39.46
C SER A 92 6.57 1.59 39.65
N GLY A 93 7.13 2.79 39.47
CA GLY A 93 6.37 4.04 39.51
C GLY A 93 5.96 4.55 38.13
N GLU A 94 6.70 4.17 37.07
CA GLU A 94 6.46 4.60 35.69
C GLU A 94 5.22 3.94 35.08
N ILE A 95 4.32 4.75 34.52
CA ILE A 95 3.07 4.27 33.91
C ILE A 95 3.17 4.39 32.39
N SER A 96 3.31 3.27 31.69
CA SER A 96 3.21 3.22 30.22
C SER A 96 2.03 2.35 29.80
N ALA A 97 0.98 2.94 29.23
CA ALA A 97 -0.26 2.24 28.93
C ALA A 97 -1.06 2.89 27.79
N LEU A 98 -1.99 2.12 27.20
CA LEU A 98 -2.93 2.61 26.18
C LEU A 98 -3.82 3.73 26.73
N LYS A 99 -4.14 4.70 25.88
CA LYS A 99 -5.12 5.75 26.15
C LYS A 99 -6.49 5.16 26.51
N GLY A 100 -7.02 5.57 27.67
CA GLY A 100 -8.21 4.99 28.31
C GLY A 100 -7.94 3.83 29.28
N SER A 101 -6.68 3.40 29.48
CA SER A 101 -6.32 2.42 30.51
C SER A 101 -6.58 2.99 31.91
N ARG A 102 -7.03 2.12 32.83
CA ARG A 102 -7.18 2.46 34.24
C ARG A 102 -6.15 1.71 35.06
N VAL A 103 -5.22 2.46 35.64
CA VAL A 103 -4.12 1.91 36.45
C VAL A 103 -4.50 2.09 37.91
N ASP A 104 -4.70 0.98 38.63
CA ASP A 104 -4.80 0.99 40.08
C ASP A 104 -3.38 1.07 40.65
N VAL A 105 -3.07 2.18 41.31
CA VAL A 105 -1.75 2.48 41.90
C VAL A 105 -1.82 2.13 43.38
N GLU A 106 -1.05 1.16 43.83
CA GLU A 106 -0.99 0.74 45.23
C GLU A 106 0.37 1.10 45.84
N ALA A 107 0.35 2.03 46.79
CA ALA A 107 1.54 2.55 47.45
C ALA A 107 1.69 1.98 48.86
N PHE A 108 2.93 1.67 49.23
CA PHE A 108 3.34 1.18 50.54
C PHE A 108 4.15 2.27 51.23
N THR A 109 3.80 2.62 52.47
CA THR A 109 4.47 3.69 53.24
C THR A 109 5.31 3.14 54.40
N ASN A 110 6.32 3.91 54.81
CA ASN A 110 7.15 3.56 55.98
C ASN A 110 6.40 3.69 57.32
N VAL A 111 5.41 4.59 57.41
CA VAL A 111 4.53 4.80 58.58
C VAL A 111 3.06 4.80 58.16
N ASP A 112 2.15 4.66 59.13
CA ASP A 112 0.71 4.91 58.89
C ASP A 112 0.45 6.41 58.73
N VAL A 113 -0.33 6.80 57.73
CA VAL A 113 -0.61 8.21 57.38
C VAL A 113 -2.06 8.59 57.66
N ALA A 114 -2.35 9.89 57.82
CA ALA A 114 -3.71 10.38 58.04
C ALA A 114 -4.55 10.47 56.75
N ALA A 115 -3.90 10.73 55.61
CA ALA A 115 -4.48 10.75 54.28
C ALA A 115 -3.36 10.70 53.22
N ALA A 116 -3.71 10.29 52.00
CA ALA A 116 -2.82 10.39 50.84
C ALA A 116 -3.58 10.80 49.57
N ARG A 117 -2.88 11.45 48.63
CA ARG A 117 -3.43 11.86 47.33
C ARG A 117 -2.40 11.73 46.21
N ILE A 118 -2.87 11.41 45.01
CA ILE A 118 -2.09 11.46 43.77
C ILE A 118 -2.23 12.88 43.18
N LEU A 119 -1.12 13.61 43.25
CA LEU A 119 -0.80 14.87 42.56
C LEU A 119 -0.47 14.69 41.08
N LEU A 120 -1.40 14.93 40.13
CA LEU A 120 -1.06 15.00 38.69
C LEU A 120 -0.47 16.38 38.32
N GLU A 121 0.35 16.40 37.27
CA GLU A 121 1.01 17.60 36.71
C GLU A 121 0.06 18.79 36.46
N ASP A 122 -1.16 18.52 35.96
CA ASP A 122 -2.18 19.55 35.68
C ASP A 122 -2.96 20.02 36.92
N GLY A 123 -2.50 19.64 38.12
CA GLY A 123 -3.12 20.00 39.39
C GLY A 123 -4.30 19.10 39.78
N THR A 124 -4.66 18.09 38.98
CA THR A 124 -5.71 17.14 39.34
C THR A 124 -5.28 16.31 40.56
N SER A 125 -6.01 16.45 41.67
CA SER A 125 -5.77 15.74 42.93
C SER A 125 -6.75 14.57 43.08
N ILE A 126 -6.25 13.34 42.98
CA ILE A 126 -7.04 12.12 43.19
C ILE A 126 -6.79 11.59 44.61
N PRO A 127 -7.79 11.50 45.50
CA PRO A 127 -7.59 10.93 46.83
C PRO A 127 -7.29 9.42 46.75
N MET A 128 -6.48 8.91 47.69
CA MET A 128 -6.22 7.48 47.82
C MET A 128 -7.03 6.88 48.97
N GLU A 129 -7.54 5.67 48.77
CA GLU A 129 -8.26 4.88 49.77
C GLU A 129 -7.26 4.04 50.60
N HIS A 130 -7.47 3.94 51.91
CA HIS A 130 -6.69 3.05 52.76
C HIS A 130 -7.21 1.61 52.63
N ILE A 131 -6.33 0.68 52.25
CA ILE A 131 -6.66 -0.75 52.16
C ILE A 131 -6.38 -1.45 53.50
N ALA A 132 -5.17 -1.31 54.04
CA ALA A 132 -4.76 -1.94 55.30
C ALA A 132 -3.49 -1.28 55.84
N GLY A 133 -3.61 -0.52 56.94
CA GLY A 133 -2.49 0.22 57.56
C GLY A 133 -1.73 1.06 56.53
N LYS A 134 -0.44 0.79 56.41
CA LYS A 134 0.53 1.38 55.47
C LYS A 134 0.30 1.09 53.98
N ARG A 135 -0.87 0.60 53.57
CA ARG A 135 -1.24 0.32 52.15
C ARG A 135 -2.37 1.21 51.68
N LEU A 136 -2.08 1.97 50.63
CA LEU A 136 -2.93 2.99 50.03
C LEU A 136 -3.21 2.65 48.57
N ARG A 137 -4.42 2.88 48.05
CA ARG A 137 -4.72 2.73 46.63
C ARG A 137 -5.38 3.96 46.03
N GLY A 138 -4.82 4.44 44.92
CA GLY A 138 -5.47 5.39 44.02
C GLY A 138 -5.76 4.75 42.66
N ARG A 139 -6.47 5.45 41.80
CA ARG A 139 -6.72 5.04 40.41
C ARG A 139 -6.45 6.19 39.45
N ILE A 140 -5.55 5.97 38.49
CA ILE A 140 -5.24 6.91 37.42
C ILE A 140 -5.91 6.42 36.12
N GLU A 141 -6.43 7.36 35.32
CA GLU A 141 -6.97 7.10 33.98
C GLU A 141 -6.06 7.77 32.95
N VAL A 142 -5.38 6.98 32.12
CA VAL A 142 -4.33 7.46 31.19
C VAL A 142 -4.98 8.14 29.98
N LYS A 143 -4.82 9.46 29.85
CA LYS A 143 -5.51 10.28 28.81
C LYS A 143 -4.57 10.99 27.83
N LYS A 144 -3.37 11.34 28.31
CA LYS A 144 -2.29 12.10 27.66
C LYS A 144 -0.99 11.75 28.38
N ASP A 145 0.14 12.09 27.80
CA ASP A 145 1.40 12.15 28.54
C ASP A 145 1.29 13.18 29.68
N SER A 146 1.86 12.85 30.84
CA SER A 146 1.91 13.74 32.01
C SER A 146 2.85 13.16 33.08
N SER A 147 2.87 13.72 34.29
CA SER A 147 3.50 13.12 35.47
C SER A 147 2.52 12.98 36.65
N TYR A 148 2.89 12.17 37.64
CA TYR A 148 2.24 12.16 38.96
C TYR A 148 3.24 12.02 40.11
N LYS A 149 2.85 12.54 41.27
CA LYS A 149 3.49 12.29 42.58
C LYS A 149 2.44 11.89 43.61
N ILE A 150 2.85 11.21 44.67
CA ILE A 150 2.00 10.85 45.81
C ILE A 150 2.32 11.80 46.97
N GLU A 151 1.34 12.56 47.43
CA GLU A 151 1.47 13.41 48.61
C GLU A 151 0.82 12.73 49.82
N LEU A 152 1.63 12.49 50.84
CA LEU A 152 1.26 11.90 52.13
C LEU A 152 1.01 13.00 53.16
N THR A 153 -0.05 12.87 53.96
CA THR A 153 -0.32 13.74 55.11
C THR A 153 -0.09 12.94 56.39
N ASP A 154 0.91 13.33 57.17
CA ASP A 154 1.24 12.69 58.45
C ASP A 154 0.13 12.89 59.51
N LEU A 155 0.09 11.98 60.49
CA LEU A 155 -0.81 12.01 61.66
C LEU A 155 -0.65 13.29 62.50
N SER A 156 0.53 13.92 62.52
CA SER A 156 0.75 15.23 63.14
C SER A 156 0.09 16.41 62.39
N LYS A 157 -0.45 16.18 61.18
CA LYS A 157 -0.99 17.18 60.25
C LYS A 157 -0.05 18.33 59.88
N SER A 158 1.25 18.20 60.18
CA SER A 158 2.17 19.35 60.19
C SER A 158 2.84 19.66 58.85
N SER A 159 2.82 18.73 57.88
CA SER A 159 3.25 18.95 56.49
C SER A 159 2.71 17.87 55.55
N ALA A 160 2.59 18.20 54.26
CA ALA A 160 2.38 17.23 53.19
C ALA A 160 3.73 16.88 52.57
N ILE A 161 4.08 15.59 52.54
CA ILE A 161 5.36 15.10 52.01
C ILE A 161 5.09 14.43 50.66
N GLY A 162 5.73 14.92 49.60
CA GLY A 162 5.62 14.35 48.26
C GLY A 162 6.65 13.23 48.03
N SER A 163 6.24 12.17 47.34
CA SER A 163 7.15 11.22 46.70
C SER A 163 7.97 11.89 45.60
N HIS A 164 8.89 11.12 45.01
CA HIS A 164 9.40 11.43 43.68
C HIS A 164 8.26 11.57 42.66
N GLU A 165 8.55 12.31 41.59
CA GLU A 165 7.66 12.49 40.45
C GLU A 165 7.91 11.38 39.42
N TYR A 166 6.83 10.73 38.97
CA TYR A 166 6.86 9.58 38.08
C TYR A 166 6.15 9.90 36.75
N PRO A 167 6.73 9.51 35.61
CA PRO A 167 6.14 9.79 34.30
C PRO A 167 4.94 8.88 33.98
N ILE A 168 4.02 9.43 33.19
CA ILE A 168 2.89 8.74 32.56
C ILE A 168 3.05 8.92 31.05
N THR A 169 3.21 7.81 30.32
CA THR A 169 3.20 7.76 28.85
C THR A 169 1.89 7.16 28.34
N ALA A 170 1.15 7.94 27.55
CA ALA A 170 -0.11 7.52 26.95
C ALA A 170 0.12 7.00 25.52
N LEU A 171 0.16 5.68 25.37
CA LEU A 171 0.27 5.03 24.07
C LEU A 171 -1.03 5.20 23.28
N GLU A 172 -0.93 5.69 22.05
CA GLU A 172 -2.08 5.84 21.14
C GLU A 172 -2.25 4.62 20.23
N ASP A 173 -3.50 4.17 20.14
CA ASP A 173 -3.96 3.08 19.28
C ASP A 173 -3.67 3.39 17.79
N GLN A 174 -3.31 2.38 16.99
CA GLN A 174 -2.94 2.58 15.59
C GLN A 174 -4.10 2.21 14.66
N PRO A 175 -4.43 3.06 13.66
CA PRO A 175 -5.52 2.76 12.74
C PRO A 175 -5.16 1.61 11.79
N PRO A 176 -6.12 0.72 11.43
CA PRO A 176 -5.86 -0.47 10.63
C PRO A 176 -5.32 -0.12 9.24
N LEU A 177 -4.33 -0.87 8.80
CA LEU A 177 -3.73 -0.74 7.47
C LEU A 177 -4.56 -1.52 6.45
N VAL A 178 -5.16 -0.83 5.47
CA VAL A 178 -6.02 -1.44 4.45
C VAL A 178 -5.35 -1.39 3.07
N THR A 179 -5.14 -2.56 2.45
CA THR A 179 -4.44 -2.71 1.17
C THR A 179 -5.27 -3.55 0.20
N LEU A 180 -5.33 -3.17 -1.08
CA LEU A 180 -5.84 -4.04 -2.13
C LEU A 180 -4.67 -4.79 -2.77
N LEU A 181 -4.69 -6.11 -2.65
CA LEU A 181 -3.64 -7.00 -3.15
C LEU A 181 -3.87 -7.36 -4.62
N LYS A 182 -5.14 -7.54 -5.02
CA LYS A 182 -5.50 -7.91 -6.39
C LYS A 182 -6.71 -7.09 -6.85
N PRO A 183 -6.74 -6.63 -8.12
CA PRO A 183 -5.54 -6.14 -8.79
C PRO A 183 -5.03 -4.91 -8.02
N GLY A 184 -3.78 -4.90 -7.55
CA GLY A 184 -3.20 -3.78 -6.79
C GLY A 184 -2.93 -2.50 -7.60
N ARG A 185 -3.60 -2.35 -8.75
CA ARG A 185 -3.49 -1.28 -9.74
C ARG A 185 -4.73 -1.29 -10.64
N ASP A 186 -4.92 -0.20 -11.39
CA ASP A 186 -5.98 -0.10 -12.38
C ASP A 186 -5.88 -1.20 -13.45
N LYS A 187 -7.04 -1.69 -13.89
CA LYS A 187 -7.14 -2.82 -14.83
C LYS A 187 -8.11 -2.49 -15.96
N LYS A 188 -7.59 -2.46 -17.19
CA LYS A 188 -8.40 -2.49 -18.41
C LYS A 188 -8.92 -3.93 -18.62
N ALA A 189 -10.23 -4.14 -18.57
CA ALA A 189 -10.90 -5.44 -18.63
C ALA A 189 -12.02 -5.44 -19.68
N THR A 190 -12.41 -6.61 -20.22
CA THR A 190 -13.55 -6.68 -21.17
C THR A 190 -14.88 -6.81 -20.44
N LYS A 191 -16.00 -6.44 -21.10
CA LYS A 191 -17.36 -6.52 -20.51
C LYS A 191 -17.88 -7.95 -20.19
N LEU A 192 -17.08 -8.98 -20.44
CA LEU A 192 -17.36 -10.40 -20.14
C LEU A 192 -16.26 -11.01 -19.26
N GLU A 193 -15.44 -10.18 -18.62
CA GLU A 193 -14.27 -10.61 -17.86
C GLU A 193 -14.54 -10.56 -16.35
N GLU A 194 -14.42 -11.71 -15.70
CA GLU A 194 -14.44 -11.80 -14.23
C GLU A 194 -13.19 -11.11 -13.65
N VAL A 195 -13.37 -10.10 -12.81
CA VAL A 195 -12.25 -9.45 -12.11
C VAL A 195 -12.30 -9.80 -10.63
N LEU A 196 -11.49 -10.78 -10.22
CA LEU A 196 -11.28 -11.07 -8.81
C LEU A 196 -10.45 -9.95 -8.16
N THR A 197 -11.08 -9.26 -7.22
CA THR A 197 -10.48 -8.28 -6.33
C THR A 197 -10.20 -8.92 -4.97
N GLU A 198 -9.06 -8.60 -4.37
CA GLU A 198 -8.63 -9.06 -3.04
C GLU A 198 -8.19 -7.88 -2.18
N VAL A 199 -8.76 -7.81 -0.98
CA VAL A 199 -8.50 -6.83 0.05
C VAL A 199 -7.86 -7.53 1.25
N LYS A 200 -6.86 -6.89 1.87
CA LYS A 200 -6.32 -7.28 3.18
C LYS A 200 -6.37 -6.09 4.13
N ALA A 201 -6.70 -6.36 5.39
CA ALA A 201 -6.49 -5.42 6.48
C ALA A 201 -5.62 -6.08 7.57
N ASP A 202 -4.76 -5.27 8.19
CA ASP A 202 -3.85 -5.64 9.29
C ASP A 202 -3.93 -4.59 10.40
N ASP A 203 -3.93 -5.03 11.66
CA ASP A 203 -4.19 -4.23 12.85
C ASP A 203 -3.45 -4.82 14.08
N ASP A 204 -3.15 -4.02 15.11
CA ASP A 204 -2.42 -4.51 16.29
C ASP A 204 -3.31 -4.96 17.46
N PHE A 205 -4.59 -4.59 17.51
CA PHE A 205 -5.55 -5.09 18.52
C PHE A 205 -6.64 -5.99 17.93
N GLY A 206 -7.25 -5.61 16.81
CA GLY A 206 -8.14 -6.48 16.04
C GLY A 206 -9.17 -5.74 15.18
N ILE A 207 -9.44 -6.31 14.00
CA ILE A 207 -10.32 -5.75 12.97
C ILE A 207 -11.77 -6.14 13.24
N ASN A 208 -12.65 -5.14 13.38
CA ASN A 208 -14.09 -5.33 13.60
C ASN A 208 -14.89 -5.45 12.30
N SER A 209 -14.52 -4.73 11.24
CA SER A 209 -15.11 -4.96 9.91
C SER A 209 -14.10 -4.76 8.77
N LEU A 210 -14.40 -5.42 7.65
CA LEU A 210 -13.78 -5.17 6.35
C LEU A 210 -14.88 -5.11 5.28
N GLU A 211 -14.89 -4.04 4.51
CA GLU A 211 -15.88 -3.75 3.48
C GLU A 211 -15.20 -3.36 2.17
N LEU A 212 -15.74 -3.81 1.05
CA LEU A 212 -15.42 -3.28 -0.27
C LEU A 212 -16.55 -2.35 -0.70
N HIS A 213 -16.21 -1.11 -1.01
CA HIS A 213 -17.12 -0.08 -1.50
C HIS A 213 -16.83 0.12 -2.98
N PHE A 214 -17.87 0.17 -3.82
CA PHE A 214 -17.70 0.40 -5.26
C PHE A 214 -18.82 1.25 -5.86
N THR A 215 -18.49 1.99 -6.92
CA THR A 215 -19.46 2.69 -7.78
C THR A 215 -19.28 2.23 -9.21
N VAL A 216 -20.39 2.06 -9.93
CA VAL A 216 -20.39 1.91 -11.39
C VAL A 216 -20.72 3.28 -11.97
N ASN A 217 -19.88 3.81 -12.87
CA ASN A 217 -20.18 5.03 -13.64
C ASN A 217 -20.63 6.26 -12.82
N GLY A 218 -20.04 6.50 -11.64
CA GLY A 218 -20.41 7.64 -10.78
C GLY A 218 -21.75 7.53 -10.03
N GLY A 219 -22.45 6.40 -10.19
CA GLY A 219 -23.74 6.11 -9.57
C GLY A 219 -23.68 5.78 -8.08
N LYS A 220 -24.76 5.18 -7.56
CA LYS A 220 -24.92 4.87 -6.13
C LYS A 220 -23.83 3.92 -5.61
N GLU A 221 -23.18 4.30 -4.51
CA GLU A 221 -22.23 3.46 -3.78
C GLU A 221 -22.88 2.14 -3.34
N SER A 222 -22.21 1.04 -3.68
CA SER A 222 -22.57 -0.34 -3.36
C SER A 222 -21.54 -0.91 -2.38
N VAL A 223 -22.02 -1.52 -1.29
CA VAL A 223 -21.18 -1.97 -0.19
C VAL A 223 -21.25 -3.49 -0.05
N VAL A 224 -20.11 -4.15 -0.22
CA VAL A 224 -19.93 -5.58 0.04
C VAL A 224 -19.23 -5.71 1.39
N ASN A 225 -19.97 -6.15 2.42
CA ASN A 225 -19.35 -6.54 3.67
C ASN A 225 -18.56 -7.84 3.44
N LEU A 226 -17.23 -7.74 3.47
CA LEU A 226 -16.33 -8.88 3.31
C LEU A 226 -16.23 -9.65 4.64
N PHE A 227 -16.09 -8.91 5.75
CA PHE A 227 -16.00 -9.47 7.10
C PHE A 227 -16.71 -8.54 8.10
N GLN A 228 -17.45 -9.13 9.04
CA GLN A 228 -18.01 -8.42 10.19
C GLN A 228 -17.84 -9.26 11.45
N GLN A 229 -17.13 -8.73 12.45
CA GLN A 229 -17.00 -9.38 13.75
C GLN A 229 -18.37 -9.46 14.43
N LYS A 230 -18.70 -10.66 14.93
CA LYS A 230 -19.98 -10.97 15.59
C LYS A 230 -19.77 -11.74 16.91
N THR A 231 -18.84 -12.71 16.90
CA THR A 231 -18.56 -13.57 18.06
C THR A 231 -17.16 -14.18 17.92
N GLY A 232 -16.51 -14.44 19.06
CA GLY A 232 -15.17 -15.06 19.11
C GLY A 232 -14.02 -14.05 19.15
N GLU A 233 -12.81 -14.53 18.90
CA GLU A 233 -11.59 -13.70 18.86
C GLU A 233 -11.64 -12.69 17.70
N ILE A 234 -11.16 -11.48 17.94
CA ILE A 234 -11.02 -10.44 16.92
C ILE A 234 -9.72 -10.69 16.14
N PRO A 235 -9.75 -10.82 14.80
CA PRO A 235 -8.55 -11.13 14.02
C PRO A 235 -7.67 -9.88 13.84
N LYS A 236 -6.37 -10.00 14.11
CA LYS A 236 -5.35 -8.97 13.82
C LYS A 236 -4.99 -8.84 12.33
N SER A 237 -5.38 -9.81 11.52
CA SER A 237 -5.21 -9.80 10.07
C SER A 237 -6.40 -10.52 9.45
N ILE A 238 -7.01 -9.93 8.43
CA ILE A 238 -8.12 -10.53 7.69
C ILE A 238 -8.02 -10.16 6.20
N SER A 239 -8.22 -11.15 5.33
CA SER A 239 -8.38 -10.92 3.89
C SER A 239 -9.77 -11.30 3.39
N GLY A 240 -10.24 -10.56 2.39
CA GLY A 240 -11.56 -10.69 1.78
C GLY A 240 -11.49 -10.49 0.27
N THR A 241 -12.12 -11.37 -0.49
CA THR A 241 -12.19 -11.26 -1.96
C THR A 241 -13.60 -10.98 -2.44
N HIS A 242 -13.71 -10.24 -3.54
CA HIS A 242 -14.94 -10.05 -4.30
C HIS A 242 -14.61 -10.10 -5.79
N THR A 243 -15.33 -10.93 -6.54
CA THR A 243 -15.23 -11.04 -7.99
C THR A 243 -16.30 -10.15 -8.62
N PHE A 244 -15.87 -9.14 -9.36
CA PHE A 244 -16.73 -8.35 -10.23
C PHE A 244 -17.05 -9.17 -11.48
N PHE A 245 -18.30 -9.60 -11.61
CA PHE A 245 -18.86 -10.21 -12.82
C PHE A 245 -19.29 -9.08 -13.76
N LEU A 246 -18.38 -8.62 -14.64
CA LEU A 246 -18.59 -7.41 -15.46
C LEU A 246 -19.78 -7.53 -16.43
N GLU A 247 -20.18 -8.76 -16.75
CA GLU A 247 -21.38 -9.07 -17.52
C GLU A 247 -22.70 -8.74 -16.79
N GLU A 248 -22.73 -8.78 -15.45
CA GLU A 248 -23.94 -8.53 -14.65
C GLU A 248 -24.26 -7.03 -14.52
N TYR A 249 -23.32 -6.14 -14.82
CA TYR A 249 -23.52 -4.68 -14.81
C TYR A 249 -23.85 -4.08 -16.20
N ASN A 250 -23.91 -4.89 -17.26
CA ASN A 250 -24.26 -4.49 -18.64
C ASN A 250 -23.45 -3.28 -19.18
N LEU A 251 -22.12 -3.33 -19.04
CA LEU A 251 -21.22 -2.20 -19.28
C LEU A 251 -20.87 -2.00 -20.77
N GLU A 252 -20.73 -0.73 -21.17
CA GLU A 252 -20.30 -0.31 -22.52
C GLU A 252 -18.80 0.07 -22.56
N PRO A 253 -18.13 0.05 -23.73
CA PRO A 253 -16.75 0.53 -23.84
C PRO A 253 -16.62 2.00 -23.38
N GLY A 254 -15.70 2.26 -22.46
CA GLY A 254 -15.55 3.57 -21.81
C GLY A 254 -16.31 3.72 -20.50
N ASP A 255 -17.12 2.73 -20.09
CA ASP A 255 -17.58 2.63 -18.70
C ASP A 255 -16.49 2.11 -17.76
N PHE A 256 -16.70 2.29 -16.46
CA PHE A 256 -15.77 1.81 -15.45
C PHE A 256 -16.43 1.59 -14.08
N VAL A 257 -15.77 0.78 -13.27
CA VAL A 257 -16.08 0.58 -11.84
C VAL A 257 -14.97 1.24 -11.03
N THR A 258 -15.31 2.15 -10.10
CA THR A 258 -14.35 2.53 -9.03
C THR A 258 -14.58 1.66 -7.81
N TYR A 259 -13.50 1.34 -7.11
CA TYR A 259 -13.59 0.54 -5.90
C TYR A 259 -12.47 0.92 -4.91
N PHE A 260 -12.82 0.87 -3.63
CA PHE A 260 -11.90 1.06 -2.51
C PHE A 260 -12.36 0.20 -1.34
N ALA A 261 -11.44 -0.13 -0.43
CA ALA A 261 -11.74 -0.87 0.78
C ALA A 261 -11.86 0.06 2.00
N ARG A 262 -12.66 -0.37 2.98
CA ARG A 262 -12.81 0.28 4.29
C ARG A 262 -12.68 -0.79 5.38
N ALA A 263 -11.88 -0.53 6.40
CA ALA A 263 -11.82 -1.37 7.60
C ALA A 263 -12.04 -0.52 8.85
N SER A 264 -12.61 -1.12 9.89
CA SER A 264 -12.71 -0.51 11.21
C SER A 264 -12.12 -1.42 12.29
N ASP A 265 -11.44 -0.79 13.23
CA ASP A 265 -11.08 -1.32 14.54
C ASP A 265 -12.20 -0.96 15.55
N ALA A 266 -11.88 -0.68 16.82
CA ALA A 266 -12.85 -0.32 17.85
C ALA A 266 -13.00 1.19 18.13
N LEU A 267 -12.02 2.00 17.71
CA LEU A 267 -11.95 3.45 17.90
C LEU A 267 -11.89 4.22 16.57
N SER A 268 -11.45 3.58 15.48
CA SER A 268 -11.06 4.22 14.24
C SER A 268 -11.62 3.49 13.00
N THR A 269 -11.36 4.06 11.81
CA THR A 269 -11.80 3.53 10.52
C THR A 269 -10.89 4.09 9.42
N THR A 270 -10.31 3.21 8.62
CA THR A 270 -9.38 3.53 7.52
C THR A 270 -9.99 3.14 6.19
N THR A 271 -9.74 3.92 5.14
CA THR A 271 -9.99 3.53 3.74
C THR A 271 -8.69 3.34 2.97
N SER A 272 -8.71 2.55 1.91
CA SER A 272 -7.58 2.38 1.00
C SER A 272 -7.39 3.55 0.02
N ASP A 273 -6.42 3.44 -0.89
CA ASP A 273 -6.46 4.14 -2.18
C ASP A 273 -7.65 3.65 -3.03
N ILE A 274 -8.07 4.45 -4.02
CA ILE A 274 -9.15 4.13 -4.96
C ILE A 274 -8.55 3.59 -6.26
N TYR A 275 -9.20 2.59 -6.86
CA TYR A 275 -8.76 1.92 -8.08
C TYR A 275 -9.87 1.83 -9.14
N PHE A 276 -9.47 1.66 -10.39
CA PHE A 276 -10.35 1.70 -11.57
C PHE A 276 -10.33 0.37 -12.35
N LEU A 277 -11.53 -0.18 -12.63
CA LEU A 277 -11.73 -1.23 -13.63
C LEU A 277 -12.33 -0.61 -14.90
N GLU A 278 -11.51 -0.44 -15.93
CA GLU A 278 -11.90 0.23 -17.19
C GLU A 278 -12.42 -0.77 -18.22
N VAL A 279 -13.61 -0.53 -18.77
CA VAL A 279 -14.22 -1.45 -19.76
C VAL A 279 -13.70 -1.16 -21.16
N ARG A 280 -12.91 -2.08 -21.69
CA ARG A 280 -12.36 -2.04 -23.06
C ARG A 280 -13.24 -2.82 -24.05
N PRO A 281 -13.30 -2.42 -25.33
CA PRO A 281 -14.06 -3.16 -26.34
C PRO A 281 -13.50 -4.57 -26.53
N PHE A 282 -14.39 -5.52 -26.81
CA PHE A 282 -14.07 -6.95 -26.95
C PHE A 282 -13.36 -7.30 -28.28
N GLY A 283 -13.40 -6.41 -29.27
CA GLY A 283 -12.78 -6.62 -30.59
C GLY A 283 -11.45 -5.87 -30.76
N LYS A 284 -10.59 -6.40 -31.65
CA LYS A 284 -9.32 -5.82 -32.17
C LYS A 284 -8.01 -6.07 -31.39
N GLU A 285 -7.84 -7.23 -30.76
CA GLU A 285 -6.49 -7.82 -30.59
C GLU A 285 -6.07 -8.72 -31.79
N TYR A 286 -7.04 -9.22 -32.56
CA TYR A 286 -6.81 -10.28 -33.56
C TYR A 286 -6.58 -9.81 -35.03
N SER A 287 -6.54 -8.51 -35.32
CA SER A 287 -6.30 -8.01 -36.70
C SER A 287 -4.95 -7.29 -36.91
N GLN A 288 -4.04 -7.35 -35.93
CA GLN A 288 -2.75 -6.64 -35.99
C GLN A 288 -1.53 -7.52 -35.70
N ALA A 289 -1.74 -8.84 -35.57
CA ALA A 289 -0.68 -9.82 -35.32
C ALA A 289 -0.04 -10.42 -36.59
N GLN A 290 -0.55 -10.10 -37.79
CA GLN A 290 -0.14 -10.81 -39.02
C GLN A 290 -0.04 -9.95 -40.29
N PHE A 291 -0.15 -8.62 -40.19
CA PHE A 291 0.19 -7.69 -41.28
C PHE A 291 1.10 -6.55 -40.76
N ALA A 292 2.24 -6.39 -41.45
CA ALA A 292 3.28 -5.36 -41.27
C ALA A 292 3.95 -5.25 -39.89
N GLY A 293 5.28 -5.47 -39.85
CA GLY A 293 6.10 -5.15 -38.69
C GLY A 293 6.29 -3.63 -38.54
N GLY A 294 5.50 -3.00 -37.68
CA GLY A 294 5.42 -1.54 -37.53
C GLY A 294 5.20 -1.06 -36.08
N ALA A 295 5.89 -1.65 -35.10
CA ALA A 295 5.89 -1.17 -33.71
C ALA A 295 7.07 -0.18 -33.49
N GLY A 296 6.89 0.94 -32.79
CA GLY A 296 5.65 1.52 -32.26
C GLY A 296 5.84 2.98 -31.86
N GLY A 297 4.74 3.74 -31.74
CA GLY A 297 4.79 5.18 -31.43
C GLY A 297 3.41 5.85 -31.31
N ALA A 298 2.42 5.37 -32.07
CA ALA A 298 1.01 5.77 -31.94
C ALA A 298 0.31 5.16 -30.70
N GLY A 299 0.95 5.26 -29.53
CA GLY A 299 0.47 4.70 -28.26
C GLY A 299 -0.44 5.65 -27.50
N ASP A 300 -1.73 5.31 -27.43
CA ASP A 300 -2.75 5.89 -26.53
C ASP A 300 -2.85 7.44 -26.46
N VAL A 301 -2.45 8.16 -27.52
CA VAL A 301 -2.53 9.64 -27.65
C VAL A 301 -3.91 10.20 -27.23
N SER A 302 -4.97 9.45 -27.50
CA SER A 302 -6.34 9.80 -27.13
C SER A 302 -6.61 9.83 -25.61
N SER A 303 -5.83 9.19 -24.74
CA SER A 303 -6.22 8.95 -23.34
C SER A 303 -5.85 10.06 -22.33
N VAL A 304 -5.32 11.19 -22.79
CA VAL A 304 -4.74 12.21 -21.89
C VAL A 304 -5.78 12.91 -21.02
N LEU A 305 -7.04 13.03 -21.49
CA LEU A 305 -8.10 13.68 -20.72
C LEU A 305 -8.63 12.76 -19.63
N SER A 306 -8.97 11.49 -19.94
CA SER A 306 -9.42 10.51 -18.94
C SER A 306 -8.32 10.18 -17.94
N ALA A 307 -7.05 10.09 -18.37
CA ALA A 307 -5.90 9.93 -17.48
C ALA A 307 -5.85 11.05 -16.44
N ARG A 308 -5.93 12.31 -16.88
CA ARG A 308 -5.87 13.45 -15.95
C ARG A 308 -7.12 13.58 -15.07
N GLN A 309 -8.31 13.20 -15.54
CA GLN A 309 -9.49 13.16 -14.67
C GLN A 309 -9.39 12.06 -13.60
N LYS A 310 -8.76 10.91 -13.89
CA LYS A 310 -8.40 9.89 -12.89
C LYS A 310 -7.39 10.42 -11.86
N GLU A 311 -6.35 11.13 -12.29
CA GLU A 311 -5.38 11.75 -11.38
C GLU A 311 -6.05 12.74 -10.42
N ILE A 312 -6.96 13.58 -10.92
CA ILE A 312 -7.71 14.54 -10.11
C ILE A 312 -8.59 13.80 -9.10
N LEU A 313 -9.38 12.82 -9.55
CA LEU A 313 -10.24 12.01 -8.69
C LEU A 313 -9.44 11.22 -7.62
N ALA A 314 -8.26 10.70 -7.95
CA ALA A 314 -7.36 10.06 -7.00
C ALA A 314 -6.78 11.06 -5.98
N ALA A 315 -6.49 12.31 -6.39
CA ALA A 315 -6.05 13.37 -5.50
C ALA A 315 -7.19 13.87 -4.57
N THR A 316 -8.41 14.04 -5.10
CA THR A 316 -9.63 14.32 -4.34
C THR A 316 -9.89 13.21 -3.32
N TRP A 317 -9.79 11.93 -3.72
CA TRP A 317 -9.90 10.79 -2.82
C TRP A 317 -8.84 10.82 -1.71
N ARG A 318 -7.58 11.12 -2.05
CA ARG A 318 -6.50 11.24 -1.07
C ARG A 318 -6.77 12.35 -0.05
N LEU A 319 -7.27 13.51 -0.48
CA LEU A 319 -7.69 14.60 0.41
C LEU A 319 -8.84 14.20 1.35
N ILE A 320 -9.73 13.31 0.91
CA ILE A 320 -10.84 12.78 1.75
C ILE A 320 -10.33 11.81 2.81
N ARG A 321 -9.43 10.87 2.44
CA ARG A 321 -8.86 9.89 3.36
C ARG A 321 -7.88 10.52 4.34
N ASP A 322 -6.84 11.16 3.83
CA ASP A 322 -5.66 11.58 4.60
C ASP A 322 -5.90 12.90 5.37
N LYS A 323 -7.15 13.39 5.45
CA LYS A 323 -7.52 14.67 6.08
C LYS A 323 -7.03 14.85 7.53
N LYS A 324 -6.90 13.77 8.30
CA LYS A 324 -6.34 13.80 9.67
C LYS A 324 -4.80 13.89 9.72
N ALA A 325 -4.12 13.52 8.64
CA ALA A 325 -2.65 13.45 8.57
C ALA A 325 -2.02 14.74 7.99
N PHE A 326 -2.76 15.50 7.19
CA PHE A 326 -2.31 16.78 6.63
C PHE A 326 -2.36 17.92 7.66
N GLY A 327 -1.38 18.83 7.61
CA GLY A 327 -1.47 20.09 8.35
C GLY A 327 -2.60 21.00 7.79
N PRO A 328 -3.25 21.87 8.60
CA PRO A 328 -4.38 22.67 8.12
C PRO A 328 -4.07 23.53 6.88
N LYS A 329 -2.87 24.12 6.82
CA LYS A 329 -2.40 24.86 5.64
C LYS A 329 -2.17 23.94 4.44
N GLU A 330 -1.47 22.83 4.65
CA GLU A 330 -1.13 21.84 3.62
C GLU A 330 -2.39 21.25 2.96
N TYR A 331 -3.38 20.84 3.76
CA TYR A 331 -4.69 20.40 3.26
C TYR A 331 -5.34 21.46 2.38
N THR A 332 -5.32 22.73 2.82
CA THR A 332 -5.94 23.85 2.10
C THR A 332 -5.21 24.16 0.78
N ASP A 333 -3.88 24.14 0.78
CA ASP A 333 -3.09 24.44 -0.42
C ASP A 333 -3.13 23.28 -1.43
N ASN A 334 -3.13 22.02 -0.97
CA ASN A 334 -3.35 20.84 -1.81
C ASN A 334 -4.77 20.81 -2.41
N LEU A 335 -5.79 21.16 -1.64
CA LEU A 335 -7.16 21.24 -2.15
C LEU A 335 -7.33 22.32 -3.22
N LYS A 336 -6.73 23.52 -3.03
CA LYS A 336 -6.71 24.56 -4.06
C LYS A 336 -6.04 24.08 -5.35
N LEU A 337 -4.93 23.35 -5.24
CA LEU A 337 -4.23 22.76 -6.39
C LEU A 337 -5.16 21.81 -7.17
N VAL A 338 -5.89 20.94 -6.47
CA VAL A 338 -6.88 20.01 -7.08
C VAL A 338 -8.06 20.78 -7.70
N ALA A 339 -8.62 21.78 -7.00
CA ALA A 339 -9.68 22.63 -7.52
C ALA A 339 -9.28 23.37 -8.81
N THR A 340 -8.04 23.91 -8.86
CA THR A 340 -7.47 24.57 -10.04
C THR A 340 -7.16 23.58 -11.17
N SER A 341 -6.69 22.36 -10.86
CA SER A 341 -6.39 21.36 -11.89
C SER A 341 -7.66 20.83 -12.57
N GLN A 342 -8.76 20.68 -11.82
CA GLN A 342 -10.11 20.38 -12.31
C GLN A 342 -10.66 21.52 -13.19
N GLN A 343 -10.52 22.77 -12.76
CA GLN A 343 -10.94 23.95 -13.53
C GLN A 343 -10.19 24.05 -14.86
N LYS A 344 -8.86 23.87 -14.85
CA LYS A 344 -8.02 23.85 -16.06
C LYS A 344 -8.44 22.70 -16.99
N LEU A 345 -8.79 21.52 -16.47
CA LEU A 345 -9.23 20.39 -17.29
C LEU A 345 -10.59 20.69 -17.94
N GLN A 346 -11.56 21.21 -17.17
CA GLN A 346 -12.87 21.64 -17.67
C GLN A 346 -12.74 22.64 -18.83
N GLN A 347 -11.89 23.67 -18.67
CA GLN A 347 -11.66 24.69 -19.72
C GLN A 347 -11.05 24.09 -21.00
N GLN A 348 -10.13 23.14 -20.87
CA GLN A 348 -9.52 22.45 -22.01
C GLN A 348 -10.51 21.51 -22.70
N THR A 349 -11.23 20.68 -21.94
CA THR A 349 -12.29 19.80 -22.48
C THR A 349 -13.40 20.60 -23.16
N LYS A 350 -13.79 21.76 -22.61
CA LYS A 350 -14.74 22.67 -23.26
C LYS A 350 -14.20 23.25 -24.57
N THR A 351 -12.95 23.72 -24.58
CA THR A 351 -12.32 24.28 -25.79
C THR A 351 -12.24 23.25 -26.93
N LEU A 352 -11.97 21.98 -26.59
CA LEU A 352 -11.98 20.85 -27.51
C LEU A 352 -13.41 20.50 -27.97
N SER A 353 -14.36 20.41 -27.03
CA SER A 353 -15.78 20.16 -27.30
C SER A 353 -16.37 21.20 -28.26
N ASP A 354 -16.19 22.49 -27.96
CA ASP A 354 -16.65 23.61 -28.77
C ASP A 354 -16.04 23.59 -30.19
N ARG A 355 -14.88 22.96 -30.39
CA ARG A 355 -14.23 22.78 -31.71
C ARG A 355 -14.80 21.58 -32.46
N ILE A 356 -15.00 20.45 -31.78
CA ILE A 356 -15.57 19.22 -32.36
C ILE A 356 -17.05 19.42 -32.72
N GLN A 357 -17.83 20.09 -31.88
CA GLN A 357 -19.26 20.35 -32.12
C GLN A 357 -19.47 21.12 -33.43
N ARG A 358 -18.64 22.14 -33.70
CA ARG A 358 -18.65 22.90 -34.96
C ARG A 358 -18.38 22.02 -36.18
N ARG A 359 -17.55 20.97 -36.05
CA ARG A 359 -17.29 19.99 -37.11
C ARG A 359 -18.45 18.98 -37.25
N ALA A 360 -18.95 18.43 -36.15
CA ALA A 360 -20.05 17.46 -36.13
C ALA A 360 -21.32 17.98 -36.83
N LEU A 361 -21.62 19.27 -36.65
CA LEU A 361 -22.72 19.97 -37.34
C LEU A 361 -22.53 20.07 -38.86
N ALA A 362 -21.28 20.12 -39.34
CA ALA A 362 -20.96 20.14 -40.77
C ALA A 362 -20.95 18.74 -41.41
N THR A 363 -20.43 17.72 -40.70
CA THR A 363 -20.24 16.37 -41.26
C THR A 363 -21.50 15.50 -41.22
N ARG A 364 -22.50 15.80 -40.37
CA ARG A 364 -23.73 14.99 -40.14
C ARG A 364 -23.52 13.54 -39.69
N ASP A 365 -22.30 13.17 -39.32
CA ASP A 365 -21.94 11.85 -38.85
C ASP A 365 -22.38 11.65 -37.38
N LYS A 366 -23.00 10.49 -37.11
CA LYS A 366 -23.55 10.11 -35.81
C LYS A 366 -22.46 9.90 -34.76
N GLU A 367 -21.29 9.39 -35.14
CA GLU A 367 -20.24 9.11 -34.16
C GLU A 367 -19.57 10.40 -33.69
N PHE A 368 -19.47 11.42 -34.56
CA PHE A 368 -19.07 12.78 -34.16
C PHE A 368 -20.09 13.47 -33.26
N GLN A 369 -21.39 13.19 -33.45
CA GLN A 369 -22.43 13.68 -32.55
C GLN A 369 -22.28 13.04 -31.16
N LYS A 370 -22.14 11.71 -31.05
CA LYS A 370 -21.88 11.03 -29.77
C LYS A 370 -20.58 11.50 -29.10
N LEU A 371 -19.51 11.69 -29.87
CA LEU A 371 -18.23 12.25 -29.38
C LEU A 371 -18.45 13.64 -28.77
N SER A 372 -19.12 14.54 -29.49
CA SER A 372 -19.41 15.89 -29.01
C SER A 372 -20.34 15.89 -27.79
N GLU A 373 -21.39 15.07 -27.78
CA GLU A 373 -22.33 14.97 -26.66
C GLU A 373 -21.65 14.51 -25.38
N ASN A 374 -20.75 13.54 -25.45
CA ASN A 374 -20.03 13.07 -24.28
C ASN A 374 -19.03 14.14 -23.79
N LEU A 375 -18.32 14.84 -24.67
CA LEU A 375 -17.45 15.94 -24.24
C LEU A 375 -18.22 17.10 -23.59
N ILE A 376 -19.45 17.40 -24.04
CA ILE A 376 -20.35 18.36 -23.38
C ILE A 376 -20.74 17.85 -21.98
N LYS A 377 -21.25 16.62 -21.87
CA LYS A 377 -21.68 16.02 -20.59
C LYS A 377 -20.52 15.90 -19.59
N ALA A 378 -19.29 15.67 -20.06
CA ALA A 378 -18.09 15.73 -19.24
C ALA A 378 -17.85 17.13 -18.65
N VAL A 379 -17.93 18.19 -19.46
CA VAL A 379 -17.79 19.59 -19.01
C VAL A 379 -18.90 19.99 -18.05
N GLU A 380 -20.13 19.54 -18.29
CA GLU A 380 -21.27 19.72 -17.39
C GLU A 380 -20.98 19.09 -16.02
N ALA A 381 -20.57 17.81 -15.98
CA ALA A 381 -20.23 17.10 -14.74
C ALA A 381 -18.99 17.68 -13.99
N MET A 382 -17.99 18.18 -14.72
CA MET A 382 -16.84 18.89 -14.11
C MET A 382 -17.22 20.21 -13.44
N THR A 383 -18.38 20.79 -13.76
CA THR A 383 -18.82 22.08 -13.21
C THR A 383 -19.11 22.01 -11.70
N PRO A 384 -20.01 21.14 -11.21
CA PRO A 384 -20.20 20.95 -9.76
C PRO A 384 -18.97 20.34 -9.08
N ALA A 385 -18.16 19.51 -9.76
CA ALA A 385 -16.89 19.02 -9.21
C ALA A 385 -15.97 20.17 -8.76
N HIS A 386 -15.68 21.10 -9.69
CA HIS A 386 -14.86 22.28 -9.38
C HIS A 386 -15.49 23.18 -8.30
N GLN A 387 -16.82 23.35 -8.32
CA GLN A 387 -17.54 24.15 -7.31
C GLN A 387 -17.45 23.53 -5.90
N TRP A 388 -17.61 22.21 -5.75
CA TRP A 388 -17.50 21.53 -4.46
C TRP A 388 -16.07 21.52 -3.93
N LEU A 389 -15.07 21.28 -4.79
CA LEU A 389 -13.65 21.42 -4.43
C LEU A 389 -13.32 22.84 -3.93
N SER A 390 -13.95 23.86 -4.52
CA SER A 390 -13.76 25.27 -4.15
C SER A 390 -14.60 25.71 -2.93
N GLN A 391 -15.43 24.83 -2.36
CA GLN A 391 -16.22 25.02 -1.14
C GLN A 391 -15.72 24.16 0.05
N ASP A 392 -14.48 23.69 0.01
CA ASP A 392 -13.89 22.78 1.01
C ASP A 392 -14.62 21.41 1.17
N LYS A 393 -15.36 20.99 0.14
CA LYS A 393 -16.20 19.78 0.09
C LYS A 393 -15.71 18.75 -0.95
N PRO A 394 -14.50 18.17 -0.82
CA PRO A 394 -14.02 17.18 -1.77
C PRO A 394 -14.90 15.92 -1.84
N ARG A 395 -15.59 15.53 -0.74
CA ARG A 395 -16.52 14.39 -0.75
C ARG A 395 -17.66 14.54 -1.75
N ASP A 396 -18.20 15.75 -1.88
CA ASP A 396 -19.34 16.03 -2.75
C ASP A 396 -18.91 16.16 -4.22
N ALA A 397 -17.61 16.35 -4.48
CA ALA A 397 -17.02 16.39 -5.82
C ALA A 397 -16.85 14.99 -6.47
N VAL A 398 -16.65 13.93 -5.68
CA VAL A 398 -16.25 12.59 -6.16
C VAL A 398 -17.22 11.99 -7.19
N SER A 399 -18.54 12.03 -6.95
CA SER A 399 -19.52 11.50 -7.92
C SER A 399 -19.54 12.32 -9.22
N PRO A 400 -19.61 13.67 -9.19
CA PRO A 400 -19.36 14.50 -10.37
C PRO A 400 -18.05 14.23 -11.13
N GLU A 401 -16.92 14.03 -10.43
CA GLU A 401 -15.62 13.67 -11.03
C GLU A 401 -15.68 12.30 -11.74
N GLN A 402 -16.37 11.32 -11.15
CA GLN A 402 -16.58 10.00 -11.76
C GLN A 402 -17.48 10.08 -13.01
N THR A 403 -18.57 10.85 -12.95
CA THR A 403 -19.44 11.08 -14.12
C THR A 403 -18.71 11.82 -15.24
N ALA A 404 -17.86 12.80 -14.90
CA ALA A 404 -16.99 13.47 -15.86
C ALA A 404 -15.99 12.50 -16.52
N LEU A 405 -15.38 11.61 -15.74
CA LEU A 405 -14.48 10.58 -16.22
C LEU A 405 -15.19 9.60 -17.17
N GLN A 406 -16.42 9.18 -16.87
CA GLN A 406 -17.20 8.27 -17.72
C GLN A 406 -17.40 8.86 -19.11
N HIS A 407 -17.83 10.13 -19.16
CA HIS A 407 -18.06 10.82 -20.41
C HIS A 407 -16.77 11.10 -21.19
N LEU A 408 -15.64 11.37 -20.52
CA LEU A 408 -14.34 11.40 -21.19
C LEU A 408 -13.96 10.04 -21.79
N MET A 409 -14.04 8.96 -21.03
CA MET A 409 -13.68 7.62 -21.50
C MET A 409 -14.60 7.12 -22.63
N ARG A 410 -15.89 7.42 -22.58
CA ARG A 410 -16.83 7.18 -23.69
C ARG A 410 -16.49 8.03 -24.93
N ALA A 411 -16.13 9.30 -24.76
CA ALA A 411 -15.66 10.14 -25.86
C ALA A 411 -14.37 9.58 -26.51
N GLU A 412 -13.41 9.13 -25.70
CA GLU A 412 -12.17 8.50 -26.17
C GLU A 412 -12.43 7.16 -26.91
N ALA A 413 -13.45 6.40 -26.50
CA ALA A 413 -13.90 5.21 -27.23
C ALA A 413 -14.46 5.56 -28.62
N TYR A 414 -15.37 6.55 -28.71
CA TYR A 414 -15.90 7.02 -30.00
C TYR A 414 -14.82 7.62 -30.90
N PHE A 415 -13.85 8.35 -30.34
CA PHE A 415 -12.70 8.88 -31.11
C PHE A 415 -11.87 7.75 -31.74
N LYS A 416 -11.60 6.67 -30.99
CA LYS A 416 -10.87 5.50 -31.51
C LYS A 416 -11.68 4.71 -32.54
N GLU A 417 -13.01 4.67 -32.41
CA GLU A 417 -13.88 4.09 -33.43
C GLU A 417 -13.88 4.89 -34.74
N ILE A 418 -14.01 6.22 -34.63
CA ILE A 418 -13.85 7.18 -35.74
C ILE A 418 -12.50 6.97 -36.43
N GLN A 419 -11.38 6.96 -35.70
CA GLN A 419 -10.04 6.82 -36.27
C GLN A 419 -9.90 5.53 -37.10
N VAL A 420 -10.44 4.40 -36.63
CA VAL A 420 -10.40 3.13 -37.38
C VAL A 420 -11.37 3.11 -38.56
N ALA A 421 -12.53 3.78 -38.46
CA ALA A 421 -13.47 3.91 -39.58
C ALA A 421 -12.84 4.66 -40.77
N PHE A 422 -12.10 5.74 -40.51
CA PHE A 422 -11.32 6.43 -41.54
C PHE A 422 -10.11 5.60 -41.99
N GLY A 423 -9.36 4.96 -41.08
CA GLY A 423 -8.20 4.13 -41.43
C GLY A 423 -8.51 2.99 -42.41
N ASN A 424 -9.69 2.37 -42.31
CA ASN A 424 -10.13 1.31 -43.25
C ASN A 424 -10.53 1.84 -44.65
N SER A 425 -10.57 3.15 -44.87
CA SER A 425 -11.01 3.78 -46.13
C SER A 425 -9.90 4.07 -47.14
N SER A 426 -8.69 3.52 -46.93
CA SER A 426 -7.45 3.73 -47.73
C SER A 426 -7.47 3.14 -49.17
N GLY A 427 -8.64 3.12 -49.81
CA GLY A 427 -8.90 2.58 -51.15
C GLY A 427 -9.78 3.49 -52.02
N GLY A 428 -9.80 4.81 -51.75
CA GLY A 428 -10.62 5.77 -52.50
C GLY A 428 -10.08 7.21 -52.46
N GLN A 429 -9.61 7.71 -53.60
CA GLN A 429 -9.04 9.05 -53.75
C GLN A 429 -10.14 10.14 -53.76
N SER A 430 -10.65 10.53 -52.58
CA SER A 430 -11.57 11.69 -52.47
C SER A 430 -11.65 12.39 -51.10
N ASN A 431 -11.49 11.69 -49.97
CA ASN A 431 -12.02 12.20 -48.68
C ASN A 431 -11.02 12.29 -47.50
N SER A 432 -9.70 12.29 -47.75
CA SER A 432 -8.64 12.21 -46.71
C SER A 432 -8.68 13.34 -45.66
N LEU A 433 -8.98 14.57 -46.11
CA LEU A 433 -8.95 15.82 -45.33
C LEU A 433 -9.77 15.78 -44.02
N GLY A 434 -10.76 14.88 -43.94
CA GLY A 434 -11.57 14.70 -42.74
C GLY A 434 -10.76 14.28 -41.51
N ALA A 435 -9.87 13.30 -41.66
CA ALA A 435 -9.18 12.64 -40.55
C ALA A 435 -7.88 13.33 -40.15
N GLU A 436 -7.04 13.69 -41.12
CA GLU A 436 -5.72 14.33 -40.87
C GLU A 436 -5.87 15.68 -40.13
N GLU A 437 -6.92 16.45 -40.43
CA GLU A 437 -7.22 17.69 -39.70
C GLU A 437 -7.76 17.43 -38.28
N LEU A 438 -8.48 16.33 -38.05
CA LEU A 438 -8.92 15.96 -36.70
C LEU A 438 -7.77 15.48 -35.83
N GLU A 439 -6.88 14.68 -36.41
CA GLU A 439 -5.64 14.25 -35.78
C GLU A 439 -4.81 15.49 -35.43
N GLY A 440 -4.57 16.41 -36.38
CA GLY A 440 -3.88 17.67 -36.11
C GLY A 440 -4.58 18.61 -35.10
N LEU A 441 -5.91 18.63 -35.03
CA LEU A 441 -6.67 19.44 -34.06
C LEU A 441 -6.67 18.86 -32.64
N PHE A 442 -6.60 17.54 -32.50
CA PHE A 442 -6.34 16.88 -31.22
C PHE A 442 -4.86 17.00 -30.85
N GLU A 443 -3.96 16.64 -31.77
CA GLU A 443 -2.50 16.67 -31.61
C GLU A 443 -2.01 18.06 -31.19
N LEU A 444 -2.46 19.17 -31.79
CA LEU A 444 -2.06 20.52 -31.36
C LEU A 444 -2.48 20.89 -29.92
N GLU A 445 -3.58 20.32 -29.43
CA GLU A 445 -4.07 20.51 -28.06
C GLU A 445 -3.37 19.55 -27.09
N LEU A 446 -3.15 18.31 -27.54
CA LEU A 446 -2.54 17.22 -26.81
C LEU A 446 -1.02 17.37 -26.71
N ASP A 447 -0.31 17.90 -27.69
CA ASP A 447 1.15 18.13 -27.60
C ASP A 447 1.46 19.18 -26.53
N LYS A 448 0.60 20.18 -26.36
CA LYS A 448 0.72 21.17 -25.27
C LYS A 448 0.49 20.53 -23.90
N LEU A 449 -0.34 19.50 -23.82
CA LEU A 449 -0.57 18.70 -22.61
C LEU A 449 0.58 17.72 -22.37
N LYS A 450 0.97 16.95 -23.40
CA LYS A 450 2.02 15.93 -23.42
C LYS A 450 3.39 16.52 -23.09
N ASN A 451 3.79 17.62 -23.72
CA ASN A 451 5.04 18.31 -23.38
C ASN A 451 5.03 18.86 -21.92
N GLN A 452 3.86 19.20 -21.35
CA GLN A 452 3.74 19.56 -19.92
C GLN A 452 3.73 18.33 -19.00
N TYR A 453 3.24 17.18 -19.47
CA TYR A 453 3.07 15.97 -18.68
C TYR A 453 4.33 15.08 -18.68
N GLU A 454 4.86 14.76 -19.86
CA GLU A 454 6.07 13.95 -20.02
C GLU A 454 7.29 14.62 -19.37
N THR A 455 7.44 15.95 -19.45
CA THR A 455 8.56 16.65 -18.79
C THR A 455 8.49 16.63 -17.26
N LEU A 456 7.28 16.58 -16.68
CA LEU A 456 7.10 16.38 -15.25
C LEU A 456 7.31 14.90 -14.86
N GLN A 457 6.75 13.97 -15.62
CA GLN A 457 6.83 12.53 -15.34
C GLN A 457 8.25 11.98 -15.51
N GLN A 458 8.98 12.42 -16.54
CA GLN A 458 10.37 12.06 -16.79
C GLN A 458 11.31 12.65 -15.72
N ARG A 459 11.04 13.87 -15.25
CA ARG A 459 11.79 14.48 -14.14
C ARG A 459 11.54 13.75 -12.81
N ASN A 460 10.28 13.45 -12.50
CA ASN A 460 9.91 12.72 -11.28
C ASN A 460 10.50 11.30 -11.26
N SER A 461 10.47 10.58 -12.40
CA SER A 461 11.04 9.22 -12.47
C SER A 461 12.57 9.19 -12.33
N MET A 462 13.28 10.20 -12.84
CA MET A 462 14.72 10.36 -12.57
C MET A 462 15.01 10.62 -11.10
N GLN A 463 14.30 11.56 -10.46
CA GLN A 463 14.49 11.87 -9.03
C GLN A 463 14.15 10.68 -8.12
N ALA A 464 13.07 9.93 -8.43
CA ALA A 464 12.72 8.72 -7.70
C ALA A 464 13.79 7.63 -7.85
N GLY A 465 14.41 7.49 -9.02
CA GLY A 465 15.55 6.59 -9.24
C GLY A 465 16.75 6.89 -8.34
N ASP A 466 17.15 8.17 -8.27
CA ASP A 466 18.25 8.60 -7.38
C ASP A 466 17.94 8.36 -5.90
N GLU A 467 16.69 8.61 -5.45
CA GLU A 467 16.25 8.31 -4.08
C GLU A 467 16.22 6.80 -3.78
N ILE A 468 15.81 5.94 -4.72
CA ILE A 468 15.87 4.48 -4.59
C ILE A 468 17.32 4.01 -4.45
N ASP A 469 18.24 4.55 -5.27
CA ASP A 469 19.66 4.23 -5.20
C ASP A 469 20.31 4.71 -3.89
N GLU A 470 19.84 5.81 -3.30
CA GLU A 470 20.24 6.28 -1.98
C GLU A 470 19.69 5.40 -0.85
N ALA A 471 18.39 5.07 -0.88
CA ALA A 471 17.75 4.17 0.08
C ALA A 471 18.40 2.77 0.09
N THR A 472 18.72 2.25 -1.11
CA THR A 472 19.42 0.96 -1.28
C THR A 472 20.85 1.00 -0.70
N ARG A 473 21.54 2.14 -0.74
CA ARG A 473 22.84 2.33 -0.09
C ARG A 473 22.73 2.38 1.44
N LYS A 474 21.77 3.15 1.97
CA LYS A 474 21.51 3.25 3.42
C LYS A 474 21.10 1.90 4.02
N LEU A 475 20.27 1.13 3.33
CA LEU A 475 19.82 -0.21 3.76
C LEU A 475 21.00 -1.17 3.97
N LYS A 476 21.96 -1.20 3.01
CA LYS A 476 23.19 -2.01 3.11
C LYS A 476 24.03 -1.64 4.33
N GLU A 477 24.16 -0.34 4.61
CA GLU A 477 24.88 0.12 5.80
C GLU A 477 24.18 -0.33 7.09
N LEU A 478 22.84 -0.23 7.13
CA LEU A 478 22.01 -0.66 8.24
C LEU A 478 22.12 -2.17 8.50
N ALA A 479 22.05 -2.99 7.45
CA ALA A 479 22.27 -4.44 7.53
C ALA A 479 23.68 -4.78 8.04
N ARG A 480 24.72 -4.09 7.54
CA ARG A 480 26.11 -4.29 7.97
C ARG A 480 26.34 -3.86 9.43
N ARG A 481 25.72 -2.76 9.89
CA ARG A 481 25.73 -2.33 11.29
C ARG A 481 25.03 -3.36 12.19
N GLN A 482 23.86 -3.87 11.81
CA GLN A 482 23.14 -4.91 12.57
C GLN A 482 23.93 -6.24 12.62
N GLN A 483 24.60 -6.63 11.54
CA GLN A 483 25.51 -7.78 11.54
C GLN A 483 26.66 -7.58 12.54
N GLN A 484 27.32 -6.41 12.53
CA GLN A 484 28.40 -6.10 13.48
C GLN A 484 27.93 -6.08 14.95
N LEU A 485 26.68 -5.67 15.24
CA LEU A 485 26.11 -5.80 16.58
C LEU A 485 25.86 -7.27 16.95
N ASN A 486 25.35 -8.08 16.03
CA ASN A 486 25.15 -9.51 16.25
C ASN A 486 26.48 -10.25 16.49
N GLU A 487 27.55 -9.86 15.78
CA GLU A 487 28.92 -10.37 15.98
C GLU A 487 29.52 -9.92 17.32
N ARG A 488 29.40 -8.62 17.66
CA ARG A 488 29.84 -8.06 18.95
C ARG A 488 29.15 -8.78 20.13
N ASN A 489 27.85 -9.07 20.01
CA ASN A 489 27.07 -9.82 20.99
C ASN A 489 27.38 -11.34 21.02
N ARG A 490 28.05 -11.89 19.99
CA ARG A 490 28.58 -13.27 20.00
C ARG A 490 29.99 -13.36 20.59
N GLN A 491 30.79 -12.30 20.49
CA GLN A 491 32.18 -12.28 20.96
C GLN A 491 32.34 -12.00 22.46
N MET A 492 31.30 -11.54 23.16
CA MET A 492 31.32 -11.30 24.61
C MET A 492 31.16 -12.60 25.42
N PRO A 493 32.19 -13.09 26.14
CA PRO A 493 32.07 -14.31 26.95
C PRO A 493 31.35 -14.02 28.28
N THR A 494 30.64 -15.02 28.81
CA THR A 494 29.78 -14.94 30.01
C THR A 494 30.54 -14.76 31.35
N SER A 495 31.71 -14.12 31.36
CA SER A 495 32.58 -14.00 32.54
C SER A 495 33.31 -12.65 32.61
N ARG A 496 32.53 -11.57 32.77
CA ARG A 496 32.95 -10.28 33.37
C ARG A 496 31.76 -9.35 33.65
N PHE A 497 30.80 -9.81 34.46
CA PHE A 497 29.68 -8.98 34.93
C PHE A 497 30.11 -8.10 36.12
N ALA A 498 30.78 -6.98 35.85
CA ALA A 498 30.99 -5.89 36.82
C ALA A 498 31.32 -4.56 36.10
N SER A 499 30.45 -3.55 36.26
CA SER A 499 30.48 -2.23 35.59
C SER A 499 30.33 -2.25 34.05
N GLY A 500 29.85 -1.14 33.45
CA GLY A 500 29.74 -0.97 31.99
C GLY A 500 28.33 -0.96 31.37
N SER A 501 27.26 -0.86 32.17
CA SER A 501 25.89 -0.68 31.65
C SER A 501 25.72 0.71 31.01
N GLY A 502 25.53 0.77 29.68
CA GLY A 502 25.15 2.03 29.00
C GLY A 502 25.10 1.95 27.47
N SER A 503 26.16 1.47 26.81
CA SER A 503 26.37 1.73 25.37
C SER A 503 25.62 0.82 24.38
N GLY A 504 24.91 -0.22 24.83
CA GLY A 504 24.28 -1.21 23.92
C GLY A 504 22.88 -0.83 23.42
N GLY A 505 22.14 -0.02 24.18
CA GLY A 505 20.74 0.31 23.84
C GLY A 505 20.61 1.37 22.74
N SER A 506 21.49 2.38 22.75
CA SER A 506 21.50 3.50 21.80
C SER A 506 21.74 3.06 20.36
N ASP A 507 22.67 2.13 20.14
CA ASP A 507 23.00 1.57 18.83
C ASP A 507 21.78 0.82 18.25
N GLN A 508 21.02 0.12 19.10
CA GLN A 508 19.84 -0.65 18.64
C GLN A 508 18.62 0.25 18.37
N GLN A 509 18.42 1.31 19.17
CA GLN A 509 17.34 2.29 18.95
C GLN A 509 17.58 3.17 17.72
N SER A 510 18.83 3.56 17.45
CA SER A 510 19.16 4.37 16.25
C SER A 510 18.92 3.57 14.96
N LEU A 511 19.36 2.31 14.89
CA LEU A 511 19.07 1.43 13.76
C LEU A 511 17.56 1.19 13.54
N GLN A 512 16.78 1.06 14.62
CA GLN A 512 15.32 0.96 14.54
C GLN A 512 14.72 2.21 13.86
N ALA A 513 15.15 3.40 14.26
CA ALA A 513 14.66 4.67 13.71
C ALA A 513 15.13 4.89 12.26
N GLU A 514 16.37 4.53 11.92
CA GLU A 514 16.87 4.55 10.54
C GLU A 514 16.06 3.60 9.65
N ALA A 515 15.76 2.38 10.11
CA ALA A 515 15.03 1.38 9.35
C ALA A 515 13.56 1.78 9.14
N GLU A 516 12.89 2.32 10.16
CA GLU A 516 11.52 2.82 10.04
C GLU A 516 11.43 4.05 9.10
N LYS A 517 12.44 4.94 9.15
CA LYS A 517 12.54 6.08 8.23
C LYS A 517 12.74 5.64 6.78
N LEU A 518 13.61 4.66 6.53
CA LEU A 518 13.79 4.05 5.21
C LEU A 518 12.53 3.35 4.72
N ALA A 519 11.81 2.63 5.59
CA ALA A 519 10.54 1.99 5.23
C ALA A 519 9.50 3.01 4.75
N ARG A 520 9.37 4.15 5.46
CA ARG A 520 8.48 5.26 5.08
C ARG A 520 8.92 5.92 3.76
N GLN A 521 10.23 6.07 3.52
CA GLN A 521 10.75 6.59 2.24
C GLN A 521 10.48 5.63 1.08
N LEU A 522 10.74 4.32 1.23
CA LEU A 522 10.43 3.31 0.22
C LEU A 522 8.92 3.21 -0.07
N GLU A 523 8.06 3.40 0.93
CA GLU A 523 6.60 3.42 0.73
C GLU A 523 6.13 4.64 -0.08
N ARG A 524 6.76 5.80 0.15
CA ARG A 524 6.52 6.99 -0.68
C ARG A 524 6.97 6.73 -2.12
N LEU A 525 8.19 6.21 -2.30
CA LEU A 525 8.75 5.90 -3.61
C LEU A 525 7.96 4.79 -4.34
N SER A 526 7.43 3.79 -3.64
CA SER A 526 6.57 2.76 -4.24
C SER A 526 5.26 3.31 -4.75
N ARG A 527 4.68 4.33 -4.07
CA ARG A 527 3.49 5.05 -4.55
C ARG A 527 3.82 5.95 -5.74
N GLU A 528 4.94 6.67 -5.71
CA GLU A 528 5.35 7.60 -6.77
C GLU A 528 5.84 6.89 -8.06
N THR A 529 6.39 5.67 -7.95
CA THR A 529 6.83 4.84 -9.08
C THR A 529 5.88 3.69 -9.44
N GLN A 530 4.79 3.51 -8.68
CA GLN A 530 3.83 2.40 -8.81
C GLN A 530 4.47 0.99 -8.72
N SER A 531 5.55 0.85 -7.94
CA SER A 531 6.34 -0.39 -7.85
C SER A 531 5.94 -1.30 -6.69
N GLU A 532 5.42 -2.48 -7.04
CA GLU A 532 5.04 -3.55 -6.09
C GLU A 532 6.26 -4.11 -5.33
N GLU A 533 7.45 -4.11 -5.93
CA GLU A 533 8.68 -4.61 -5.31
C GLU A 533 9.21 -3.65 -4.24
N LEU A 534 9.13 -2.33 -4.48
CA LEU A 534 9.46 -1.32 -3.46
C LEU A 534 8.47 -1.35 -2.28
N LEU A 535 7.18 -1.62 -2.53
CA LEU A 535 6.18 -1.76 -1.47
C LEU A 535 6.50 -2.97 -0.57
N LYS A 536 6.87 -4.11 -1.16
CA LYS A 536 7.31 -5.30 -0.43
C LYS A 536 8.61 -5.06 0.34
N ALA A 537 9.57 -4.32 -0.24
CA ALA A 537 10.80 -3.94 0.46
C ALA A 537 10.52 -3.03 1.67
N SER A 538 9.60 -2.07 1.54
CA SER A 538 9.10 -1.26 2.67
C SER A 538 8.48 -2.12 3.77
N GLN A 539 7.59 -3.06 3.42
CA GLN A 539 6.97 -3.97 4.38
C GLN A 539 8.02 -4.81 5.14
N ARG A 540 9.05 -5.32 4.45
CA ARG A 540 10.16 -6.05 5.07
C ARG A 540 10.99 -5.16 6.01
N LEU A 541 11.25 -3.89 5.67
CA LEU A 541 11.90 -2.95 6.58
C LEU A 541 11.05 -2.63 7.82
N LYS A 542 9.72 -2.48 7.70
CA LYS A 542 8.83 -2.30 8.87
C LYS A 542 8.91 -3.51 9.81
N GLN A 543 8.88 -4.72 9.26
CA GLN A 543 9.06 -5.96 10.03
C GLN A 543 10.44 -6.02 10.71
N ALA A 544 11.52 -5.64 10.00
CA ALA A 544 12.87 -5.57 10.58
C ALA A 544 12.94 -4.59 11.76
N ALA A 545 12.37 -3.38 11.63
CA ALA A 545 12.31 -2.39 12.69
C ALA A 545 11.47 -2.87 13.89
N GLN A 546 10.39 -3.62 13.66
CA GLN A 546 9.57 -4.19 14.72
C GLN A 546 10.32 -5.30 15.49
N GLU A 547 11.09 -6.16 14.80
CA GLU A 547 11.94 -7.16 15.48
C GLU A 547 13.08 -6.51 16.28
N MET A 548 13.68 -5.41 15.76
CA MET A 548 14.65 -4.61 16.52
C MET A 548 14.04 -3.98 17.78
N ARG A 549 12.81 -3.44 17.70
CA ARG A 549 12.06 -2.94 18.86
C ARG A 549 11.76 -4.05 19.87
N ASN A 550 11.38 -5.23 19.38
CA ASN A 550 11.11 -6.41 20.21
C ASN A 550 12.38 -7.02 20.84
N ASN A 551 13.57 -6.59 20.42
CA ASN A 551 14.86 -7.02 20.98
C ASN A 551 15.34 -6.16 22.16
N SER A 552 14.84 -4.92 22.32
CA SER A 552 15.26 -4.02 23.40
C SER A 552 14.46 -4.17 24.70
N SER A 553 13.34 -4.90 24.68
CA SER A 553 12.61 -5.26 25.90
C SER A 553 13.30 -6.39 26.67
N ARG A 554 13.45 -6.23 27.99
CA ARG A 554 14.23 -7.12 28.88
C ARG A 554 13.65 -8.55 28.93
N SER A 555 14.12 -9.43 28.05
CA SER A 555 13.77 -10.87 28.06
C SER A 555 14.98 -11.75 27.73
N SER A 556 14.88 -13.04 28.08
CA SER A 556 15.98 -14.01 28.18
C SER A 556 16.96 -14.01 26.99
N SER A 557 18.25 -14.14 27.30
CA SER A 557 19.38 -13.98 26.36
C SER A 557 19.31 -14.86 25.11
N ASN A 558 18.81 -16.10 25.22
CA ASN A 558 18.61 -16.99 24.07
C ASN A 558 17.56 -16.48 23.07
N THR A 559 16.55 -15.74 23.52
CA THR A 559 15.48 -15.21 22.65
C THR A 559 15.96 -13.97 21.89
N SER A 560 16.76 -13.13 22.54
CA SER A 560 17.35 -11.91 21.94
C SER A 560 18.22 -12.23 20.73
N GLN A 561 19.09 -13.25 20.81
CA GLN A 561 19.98 -13.61 19.70
C GLN A 561 19.21 -14.09 18.45
N ASN A 562 18.08 -14.79 18.62
CA ASN A 562 17.25 -15.18 17.48
C ASN A 562 16.54 -13.99 16.83
N ARG A 563 16.02 -13.02 17.61
CA ARG A 563 15.40 -11.80 17.07
C ARG A 563 16.40 -10.93 16.30
N GLY A 564 17.64 -10.81 16.77
CA GLY A 564 18.71 -10.11 16.05
C GLY A 564 19.04 -10.74 14.68
N LEU A 565 18.89 -12.07 14.56
CA LEU A 565 19.04 -12.79 13.28
C LEU A 565 17.79 -12.65 12.39
N GLN A 566 16.59 -12.67 12.96
CA GLN A 566 15.34 -12.42 12.22
C GLN A 566 15.30 -10.99 11.65
N ALA A 567 15.68 -9.98 12.43
CA ALA A 567 15.83 -8.61 11.94
C ALA A 567 16.81 -8.51 10.77
N LEU A 568 17.98 -9.15 10.87
CA LEU A 568 18.97 -9.19 9.79
C LEU A 568 18.45 -9.92 8.53
N SER A 569 17.70 -11.01 8.69
CA SER A 569 17.02 -11.70 7.59
C SER A 569 15.98 -10.80 6.91
N ARG A 570 15.17 -10.05 7.66
CA ARG A 570 14.21 -9.08 7.08
C ARG A 570 14.90 -7.90 6.38
N LEU A 571 16.06 -7.45 6.86
CA LEU A 571 16.90 -6.48 6.13
C LEU A 571 17.45 -7.08 4.83
N SER A 572 17.89 -8.35 4.84
CA SER A 572 18.36 -9.07 3.65
C SER A 572 17.24 -9.25 2.61
N ASP A 573 16.05 -9.71 3.03
CA ASP A 573 14.84 -9.79 2.20
C ASP A 573 14.57 -8.44 1.49
N ALA A 574 14.68 -7.33 2.23
CA ALA A 574 14.47 -5.99 1.69
C ALA A 574 15.59 -5.57 0.71
N GLU A 575 16.86 -5.92 0.97
CA GLU A 575 17.94 -5.66 0.01
C GLU A 575 17.75 -6.46 -1.28
N GLN A 576 17.39 -7.75 -1.18
CA GLN A 576 17.13 -8.60 -2.35
C GLN A 576 15.99 -8.06 -3.21
N LEU A 577 14.94 -7.53 -2.61
CA LEU A 577 13.83 -6.89 -3.32
C LEU A 577 14.26 -5.59 -4.03
N LEU A 578 15.08 -4.75 -3.39
CA LEU A 578 15.62 -3.54 -4.04
C LEU A 578 16.63 -3.87 -5.16
N ASP A 579 17.51 -4.84 -4.96
CA ASP A 579 18.49 -5.28 -5.97
C ASP A 579 17.80 -5.98 -7.14
N SER A 580 16.68 -6.68 -6.90
CA SER A 580 15.79 -7.20 -7.96
C SER A 580 15.12 -6.06 -8.73
N HIS A 581 14.56 -5.07 -8.04
CA HIS A 581 13.95 -3.90 -8.68
C HIS A 581 14.97 -3.10 -9.53
N GLN A 582 16.19 -2.91 -9.03
CA GLN A 582 17.29 -2.30 -9.79
C GLN A 582 17.67 -3.11 -11.04
N LYS A 583 17.71 -4.45 -10.95
CA LYS A 583 17.95 -5.34 -12.11
C LYS A 583 16.80 -5.30 -13.12
N ASN A 584 15.55 -5.26 -12.67
CA ASN A 584 14.36 -5.17 -13.51
C ASN A 584 14.36 -3.84 -14.29
N GLY A 585 14.55 -2.72 -13.59
CA GLY A 585 14.71 -1.40 -14.21
C GLY A 585 15.89 -1.33 -15.19
N LEU A 586 17.03 -1.96 -14.87
CA LEU A 586 18.18 -2.05 -15.77
C LEU A 586 17.90 -2.92 -17.01
N SER A 587 17.16 -4.02 -16.87
CA SER A 587 16.68 -4.84 -17.99
C SER A 587 15.80 -4.01 -18.93
N ASP A 588 14.89 -3.22 -18.38
CA ASP A 588 13.99 -2.38 -19.18
C ASP A 588 14.73 -1.19 -19.82
N ASP A 589 15.67 -0.55 -19.11
CA ASP A 589 16.60 0.43 -19.68
C ASP A 589 17.43 -0.17 -20.83
N LEU A 590 17.93 -1.40 -20.69
CA LEU A 590 18.65 -2.12 -21.76
C LEU A 590 17.76 -2.49 -22.96
N ARG A 591 16.51 -2.90 -22.72
CA ARG A 591 15.52 -3.18 -23.77
C ARG A 591 15.14 -1.90 -24.53
N ARG A 592 14.97 -0.78 -23.83
CA ARG A 592 14.76 0.55 -24.42
C ARG A 592 15.96 0.95 -25.25
N MET A 593 17.19 0.93 -24.70
CA MET A 593 18.41 1.23 -25.44
C MET A 593 18.61 0.32 -26.67
N GLN A 594 18.19 -0.96 -26.64
CA GLN A 594 18.23 -1.79 -27.84
C GLN A 594 17.19 -1.33 -28.89
N ALA A 595 15.95 -1.06 -28.49
CA ALA A 595 14.92 -0.56 -29.39
C ALA A 595 15.27 0.81 -29.98
N ASP A 596 15.82 1.72 -29.19
CA ASP A 596 16.30 3.03 -29.61
C ASP A 596 17.48 2.90 -30.59
N ALA A 597 18.42 1.98 -30.35
CA ALA A 597 19.51 1.69 -31.30
C ALA A 597 18.99 1.09 -32.61
N GLU A 598 17.95 0.25 -32.58
CA GLU A 598 17.25 -0.23 -33.77
C GLU A 598 16.49 0.89 -34.52
N GLN A 599 15.91 1.86 -33.81
CA GLN A 599 15.31 3.04 -34.44
C GLN A 599 16.36 3.94 -35.11
N LEU A 600 17.48 4.21 -34.44
CA LEU A 600 18.60 4.98 -34.99
C LEU A 600 19.18 4.31 -36.25
N ALA A 601 19.35 2.98 -36.24
CA ALA A 601 19.79 2.22 -37.41
C ALA A 601 18.80 2.35 -38.59
N ARG A 602 17.49 2.21 -38.34
CA ARG A 602 16.44 2.40 -39.36
C ARG A 602 16.36 3.84 -39.87
N GLN A 603 16.61 4.85 -39.02
CA GLN A 603 16.67 6.25 -39.47
C GLN A 603 17.90 6.51 -40.35
N GLN A 604 19.04 5.89 -40.04
CA GLN A 604 20.21 5.95 -40.91
C GLN A 604 19.98 5.25 -42.27
N GLU A 605 19.22 4.16 -42.30
CA GLU A 605 18.79 3.50 -43.54
C GLU A 605 17.83 4.38 -44.39
N LYS A 606 16.92 5.13 -43.75
CA LYS A 606 16.10 6.17 -44.43
C LYS A 606 16.98 7.28 -45.03
N ILE A 607 17.96 7.77 -44.27
CA ILE A 607 18.94 8.77 -44.74
C ILE A 607 19.72 8.25 -45.95
N GLN A 608 20.18 7.01 -45.91
CA GLN A 608 20.89 6.36 -47.03
C GLN A 608 20.01 6.22 -48.27
N SER A 609 18.79 5.68 -48.14
CA SER A 609 17.88 5.49 -49.28
C SER A 609 17.48 6.80 -49.95
N GLY A 610 17.21 7.86 -49.19
CA GLY A 610 16.99 9.21 -49.74
C GLY A 610 18.22 9.82 -50.39
N LEU A 611 19.42 9.53 -49.88
CA LEU A 611 20.67 9.97 -50.50
C LEU A 611 20.99 9.18 -51.78
N GLU A 612 20.69 7.89 -51.83
CA GLU A 612 20.80 7.10 -53.06
C GLU A 612 19.87 7.61 -54.15
N GLU A 613 18.61 7.88 -53.82
CA GLU A 613 17.63 8.50 -54.72
C GLU A 613 18.14 9.83 -55.30
N LEU A 614 18.68 10.71 -54.45
CA LEU A 614 19.34 11.95 -54.89
C LEU A 614 20.56 11.69 -55.80
N THR A 615 21.39 10.67 -55.52
CA THR A 615 22.53 10.34 -56.41
C THR A 615 22.08 9.79 -57.76
N ARG A 616 21.01 8.98 -57.81
CA ARG A 616 20.45 8.43 -59.06
C ARG A 616 19.89 9.56 -59.92
N ASN A 617 19.03 10.42 -59.35
CA ASN A 617 18.48 11.62 -60.01
C ASN A 617 19.60 12.55 -60.54
N SER A 618 20.67 12.72 -59.78
CA SER A 618 21.83 13.55 -60.18
C SER A 618 22.65 12.89 -61.30
N SER A 619 22.80 11.57 -61.28
CA SER A 619 23.62 10.83 -62.25
C SER A 619 22.94 10.67 -63.60
N GLU A 620 21.62 10.51 -63.67
CA GLU A 620 20.89 10.39 -64.95
C GLU A 620 20.94 11.70 -65.77
N ASN A 621 20.96 12.85 -65.10
CA ASN A 621 21.10 14.16 -65.75
C ASN A 621 22.52 14.45 -66.28
N GLY A 622 23.52 13.62 -65.95
CA GLY A 622 24.92 13.86 -66.32
C GLY A 622 25.26 13.72 -67.82
N ALA A 623 24.30 13.29 -68.66
CA ALA A 623 24.58 12.83 -70.03
C ALA A 623 24.22 13.82 -71.18
N LYS A 624 23.41 14.87 -70.94
CA LYS A 624 22.99 15.82 -72.00
C LYS A 624 22.84 17.27 -71.50
N PRO A 625 23.80 18.18 -71.77
CA PRO A 625 23.79 19.58 -71.28
C PRO A 625 22.74 20.55 -71.89
N SER A 626 21.66 20.06 -72.51
CA SER A 626 20.87 20.85 -73.48
C SER A 626 19.34 20.82 -73.26
N THR A 627 18.88 20.73 -72.02
CA THR A 627 17.46 20.85 -71.67
C THR A 627 17.33 21.56 -70.32
N PRO A 628 16.43 22.55 -70.16
CA PRO A 628 16.17 23.15 -68.85
C PRO A 628 15.69 22.08 -67.87
N ALA A 629 16.16 22.12 -66.63
CA ALA A 629 15.67 21.22 -65.59
C ALA A 629 14.18 21.51 -65.34
N ASN A 630 13.33 20.48 -65.38
CA ASN A 630 11.93 20.60 -64.99
C ASN A 630 11.85 21.11 -63.54
N SER A 631 11.04 22.16 -63.31
CA SER A 631 10.75 22.75 -61.99
C SER A 631 10.49 21.69 -60.93
N ASP A 632 9.63 20.75 -61.28
CA ASP A 632 9.09 19.69 -60.44
C ASP A 632 10.17 18.72 -59.95
N GLN A 633 11.28 18.59 -60.68
CA GLN A 633 12.38 17.72 -60.29
C GLN A 633 13.35 18.44 -59.35
N ALA A 634 13.63 19.72 -59.60
CA ALA A 634 14.39 20.55 -58.66
C ALA A 634 13.67 20.71 -57.32
N GLU A 635 12.33 20.82 -57.34
CA GLU A 635 11.50 20.85 -56.13
C GLU A 635 11.51 19.52 -55.37
N LYS A 636 11.41 18.37 -56.06
CA LYS A 636 11.57 17.04 -55.43
C LYS A 636 12.93 16.89 -54.76
N ASP A 637 14.02 17.19 -55.46
CA ASP A 637 15.38 17.06 -54.91
C ASP A 637 15.62 18.04 -53.74
N PHE A 638 15.02 19.23 -53.76
CA PHE A 638 15.03 20.18 -52.64
C PHE A 638 14.27 19.63 -51.42
N ASN A 639 13.04 19.15 -51.62
CA ASN A 639 12.21 18.56 -50.56
C ASN A 639 12.86 17.30 -49.97
N ARG A 640 13.51 16.47 -50.79
CA ARG A 640 14.24 15.27 -50.32
C ARG A 640 15.49 15.63 -49.51
N LYS A 641 16.26 16.65 -49.94
CA LYS A 641 17.39 17.20 -49.15
C LYS A 641 16.92 17.76 -47.80
N ARG A 642 15.78 18.46 -47.77
CA ARG A 642 15.15 18.98 -46.54
C ARG A 642 14.76 17.84 -45.58
N GLN A 643 14.14 16.78 -46.10
CA GLN A 643 13.76 15.61 -45.31
C GLN A 643 14.99 14.92 -44.70
N ILE A 644 16.03 14.66 -45.50
CA ILE A 644 17.29 14.05 -45.00
C ILE A 644 17.94 14.92 -43.92
N PHE A 645 17.87 16.25 -44.03
CA PHE A 645 18.37 17.15 -42.99
C PHE A 645 17.55 17.04 -41.69
N GLN A 646 16.21 16.92 -41.79
CA GLN A 646 15.34 16.68 -40.64
C GLN A 646 15.66 15.33 -39.98
N ASP A 647 15.72 14.24 -40.74
CA ASP A 647 16.12 12.91 -40.24
C ASP A 647 17.49 12.94 -39.56
N LYS A 648 18.48 13.66 -40.12
CA LYS A 648 19.80 13.83 -39.48
C LYS A 648 19.73 14.59 -38.15
N THR A 649 18.90 15.64 -38.04
CA THR A 649 18.73 16.34 -36.75
C THR A 649 18.03 15.49 -35.69
N GLN A 650 17.17 14.54 -36.09
CA GLN A 650 16.57 13.57 -35.17
C GLN A 650 17.58 12.49 -34.75
N LEU A 651 18.29 11.89 -35.72
CA LEU A 651 19.36 10.91 -35.49
C LEU A 651 20.41 11.43 -34.51
N LYS A 652 20.81 12.70 -34.64
CA LYS A 652 21.75 13.35 -33.72
C LYS A 652 21.19 13.44 -32.29
N LYS A 653 19.96 13.96 -32.11
CA LYS A 653 19.32 14.05 -30.79
C LYS A 653 19.17 12.69 -30.11
N GLY A 654 18.84 11.65 -30.88
CA GLY A 654 18.75 10.28 -30.37
C GLY A 654 20.12 9.69 -30.00
N LEU A 655 21.18 10.01 -30.76
CA LEU A 655 22.57 9.69 -30.38
C LEU A 655 23.00 10.39 -29.08
N ASP A 656 22.67 11.68 -28.92
CA ASP A 656 22.97 12.45 -27.71
C ASP A 656 22.28 11.85 -26.47
N ALA A 657 21.03 11.42 -26.60
CA ALA A 657 20.27 10.75 -25.54
C ALA A 657 20.79 9.33 -25.25
N MET A 658 21.17 8.58 -26.29
CA MET A 658 21.77 7.25 -26.19
C MET A 658 23.13 7.29 -25.46
N GLU A 659 23.99 8.25 -25.78
CA GLU A 659 25.28 8.41 -25.12
C GLU A 659 25.10 8.67 -23.61
N GLN A 660 24.15 9.55 -23.26
CA GLN A 660 23.84 9.88 -21.87
C GLN A 660 23.24 8.69 -21.11
N SER A 661 22.30 7.94 -21.70
CA SER A 661 21.67 6.78 -21.05
C SER A 661 22.66 5.62 -20.87
N LEU A 662 23.57 5.38 -21.83
CA LEU A 662 24.63 4.39 -21.73
C LEU A 662 25.60 4.69 -20.59
N PHE A 663 26.11 5.92 -20.50
CA PHE A 663 27.04 6.29 -19.42
C PHE A 663 26.34 6.39 -18.05
N ALA A 664 25.08 6.83 -17.98
CA ALA A 664 24.30 6.82 -16.74
C ALA A 664 24.08 5.39 -16.24
N SER A 665 23.70 4.46 -17.13
CA SER A 665 23.49 3.06 -16.80
C SER A 665 24.79 2.35 -16.42
N ALA A 666 25.89 2.60 -17.15
CA ALA A 666 27.22 2.06 -16.81
C ALA A 666 27.65 2.42 -15.38
N ARG A 667 27.35 3.66 -14.95
CA ARG A 667 27.60 4.16 -13.58
C ARG A 667 26.68 3.52 -12.54
N ARG A 668 25.37 3.42 -12.81
CA ARG A 668 24.38 2.76 -11.90
C ARG A 668 24.74 1.29 -11.64
N VAL A 669 25.20 0.56 -12.65
CA VAL A 669 25.60 -0.86 -12.53
C VAL A 669 26.83 -1.07 -11.64
N GLY A 670 27.84 -0.20 -11.77
CA GLY A 670 29.03 -0.16 -10.92
C GLY A 670 29.75 -1.50 -10.71
N ASN A 671 30.30 -1.68 -9.50
CA ASN A 671 31.13 -2.84 -9.16
C ASN A 671 30.34 -4.17 -9.05
N ARG A 672 29.00 -4.15 -8.94
CA ARG A 672 28.19 -5.38 -8.77
C ARG A 672 28.18 -6.26 -10.01
N GLN A 673 28.11 -5.67 -11.21
CA GLN A 673 28.22 -6.40 -12.47
C GLN A 673 29.28 -5.76 -13.36
N LYS A 674 30.55 -5.95 -12.98
CA LYS A 674 31.72 -5.42 -13.71
C LYS A 674 31.65 -5.74 -15.22
N ALA A 675 31.21 -6.94 -15.61
CA ALA A 675 31.04 -7.32 -17.00
C ALA A 675 29.94 -6.53 -17.75
N THR A 676 28.78 -6.29 -17.11
CA THR A 676 27.68 -5.50 -17.70
C THR A 676 28.05 -4.02 -17.78
N SER A 677 28.66 -3.46 -16.72
CA SER A 677 29.16 -2.08 -16.70
C SER A 677 30.24 -1.83 -17.76
N GLN A 678 31.23 -2.72 -17.89
CA GLN A 678 32.27 -2.62 -18.92
C GLN A 678 31.70 -2.64 -20.35
N LYS A 679 30.66 -3.44 -20.61
CA LYS A 679 29.99 -3.47 -21.93
C LYS A 679 29.19 -2.19 -22.21
N LEU A 680 28.42 -1.69 -21.23
CA LEU A 680 27.72 -0.42 -21.33
C LEU A 680 28.68 0.75 -21.54
N GLN A 681 29.82 0.76 -20.83
CA GLN A 681 30.88 1.74 -21.06
C GLN A 681 31.46 1.61 -22.47
N SER A 682 31.76 0.40 -22.94
CA SER A 682 32.26 0.20 -24.32
C SER A 682 31.26 0.62 -25.40
N ALA A 683 29.95 0.51 -25.14
CA ALA A 683 28.90 1.03 -26.00
C ALA A 683 28.87 2.57 -25.99
N GLY A 684 28.92 3.23 -24.82
CA GLY A 684 29.00 4.69 -24.72
C GLY A 684 30.24 5.26 -25.42
N ASN A 685 31.41 4.66 -25.17
CA ASN A 685 32.66 4.95 -25.88
C ASN A 685 32.54 4.76 -27.40
N THR A 686 31.71 3.83 -27.88
CA THR A 686 31.48 3.63 -29.32
C THR A 686 30.75 4.82 -29.98
N VAL A 687 29.90 5.55 -29.22
CA VAL A 687 29.32 6.82 -29.69
C VAL A 687 30.33 7.97 -29.57
N HIS A 688 30.96 8.08 -28.40
CA HIS A 688 31.82 9.19 -28.01
C HIS A 688 33.16 9.21 -28.77
N ASP A 689 33.97 8.16 -28.66
CA ASP A 689 35.35 8.13 -29.18
C ASP A 689 35.37 8.15 -30.71
N ASN A 690 34.39 7.48 -31.34
CA ASN A 690 34.19 7.53 -32.78
C ASN A 690 33.56 8.85 -33.25
N ARG A 691 33.02 9.69 -32.35
CA ARG A 691 32.35 10.96 -32.64
C ARG A 691 31.26 10.84 -33.70
N ILE A 692 30.29 9.94 -33.49
CA ILE A 692 29.25 9.67 -34.49
C ILE A 692 28.46 10.95 -34.83
N GLN A 693 28.17 11.82 -33.84
CA GLN A 693 27.51 13.11 -34.05
C GLN A 693 28.28 14.01 -35.04
N GLU A 694 29.60 14.18 -34.88
CA GLU A 694 30.42 14.99 -35.79
C GLU A 694 30.38 14.43 -37.22
N LYS A 695 30.38 13.09 -37.38
CA LYS A 695 30.27 12.46 -38.71
C LYS A 695 28.91 12.70 -39.36
N VAL A 696 27.82 12.68 -38.57
CA VAL A 696 26.46 13.00 -39.03
C VAL A 696 26.37 14.45 -39.51
N ASP A 697 26.90 15.40 -38.73
CA ASP A 697 26.98 16.83 -39.11
C ASP A 697 27.80 17.03 -40.39
N GLN A 698 29.01 16.43 -40.46
CA GLN A 698 29.89 16.50 -41.63
C GLN A 698 29.23 15.95 -42.89
N ALA A 699 28.51 14.83 -42.79
CA ALA A 699 27.76 14.27 -43.92
C ALA A 699 26.61 15.20 -44.34
N GLY A 700 25.89 15.81 -43.40
CA GLY A 700 24.91 16.86 -43.69
C GLY A 700 25.51 18.05 -44.45
N GLN A 701 26.71 18.49 -44.07
CA GLN A 701 27.45 19.54 -44.79
C GLN A 701 27.90 19.10 -46.19
N MET A 702 28.27 17.83 -46.39
CA MET A 702 28.61 17.28 -47.71
C MET A 702 27.39 17.27 -48.63
N ILE A 703 26.21 16.84 -48.13
CA ILE A 703 24.95 16.86 -48.88
C ILE A 703 24.56 18.30 -49.25
N ALA A 704 24.66 19.24 -48.31
CA ALA A 704 24.39 20.66 -48.55
C ALA A 704 25.33 21.30 -49.60
N ARG A 705 26.57 20.80 -49.71
CA ARG A 705 27.56 21.20 -50.73
C ARG A 705 27.48 20.39 -52.04
N GLY A 706 26.52 19.48 -52.18
CA GLY A 706 26.36 18.64 -53.38
C GLY A 706 27.39 17.50 -53.52
N LEU A 707 28.19 17.23 -52.50
CA LEU A 707 29.23 16.18 -52.49
C LEU A 707 28.63 14.81 -52.15
N LEU A 708 27.66 14.36 -52.97
CA LEU A 708 26.77 13.25 -52.63
C LEU A 708 27.48 11.90 -52.49
N ASP A 709 28.49 11.60 -53.32
CA ASP A 709 29.29 10.36 -53.20
C ASP A 709 30.10 10.31 -51.91
N SER A 710 30.75 11.42 -51.55
CA SER A 710 31.49 11.56 -50.29
C SER A 710 30.57 11.47 -49.07
N ALA A 711 29.35 12.01 -49.18
CA ALA A 711 28.32 11.83 -48.18
C ALA A 711 27.91 10.35 -48.07
N ARG A 712 27.63 9.66 -49.18
CA ARG A 712 27.23 8.24 -49.21
C ARG A 712 28.24 7.33 -48.53
N GLN A 713 29.54 7.53 -48.81
CA GLN A 713 30.60 6.82 -48.09
C GLN A 713 30.60 7.12 -46.57
N ARG A 714 30.28 8.35 -46.16
CA ARG A 714 30.16 8.70 -44.73
C ARG A 714 28.92 8.09 -44.09
N GLU A 715 27.78 8.01 -44.79
CA GLU A 715 26.56 7.37 -44.29
C GLU A 715 26.74 5.86 -44.07
N GLN A 716 27.51 5.18 -44.92
CA GLN A 716 27.84 3.75 -44.76
C GLN A 716 28.71 3.52 -43.52
N ASN A 717 29.69 4.39 -43.27
CA ASN A 717 30.50 4.33 -42.05
C ASN A 717 29.64 4.56 -40.78
N ILE A 718 28.71 5.53 -40.80
CA ILE A 718 27.81 5.80 -39.67
C ILE A 718 26.91 4.60 -39.37
N GLN A 719 26.35 3.96 -40.41
CA GLN A 719 25.54 2.74 -40.27
C GLN A 719 26.32 1.60 -39.61
N ALA A 720 27.56 1.37 -40.02
CA ALA A 720 28.41 0.33 -39.41
C ALA A 720 28.67 0.58 -37.90
N MET A 721 28.86 1.85 -37.51
CA MET A 721 29.02 2.23 -36.10
C MET A 721 27.72 2.09 -35.28
N LEU A 722 26.56 2.32 -35.87
CA LEU A 722 25.25 2.08 -35.23
C LEU A 722 24.96 0.57 -35.05
N GLU A 723 25.39 -0.27 -36.00
CA GLU A 723 25.23 -1.72 -35.91
C GLU A 723 26.12 -2.33 -34.81
N ASP A 724 27.38 -1.89 -34.71
CA ASP A 724 28.30 -2.24 -33.62
C ASP A 724 27.77 -1.78 -32.25
N LEU A 725 27.23 -0.56 -32.16
CA LEU A 725 26.56 -0.05 -30.96
C LEU A 725 25.39 -0.95 -30.52
N LYS A 726 24.50 -1.31 -31.44
CA LYS A 726 23.37 -2.23 -31.18
C LYS A 726 23.84 -3.59 -30.69
N GLN A 727 24.89 -4.15 -31.30
CA GLN A 727 25.48 -5.43 -30.88
C GLN A 727 26.09 -5.36 -29.48
N LYS A 728 26.78 -4.26 -29.13
CA LYS A 728 27.33 -4.03 -27.79
C LYS A 728 26.24 -3.94 -26.72
N ILE A 729 25.15 -3.22 -26.99
CA ILE A 729 23.97 -3.12 -26.10
C ILE A 729 23.33 -4.49 -25.89
N ALA A 730 23.04 -5.22 -26.97
CA ALA A 730 22.51 -6.59 -26.89
C ALA A 730 23.45 -7.56 -26.15
N SER A 731 24.78 -7.34 -26.24
CA SER A 731 25.76 -8.11 -25.48
C SER A 731 25.72 -7.81 -23.97
N ALA A 732 25.34 -6.58 -23.57
CA ALA A 732 25.20 -6.17 -22.17
C ALA A 732 23.98 -6.83 -21.53
N GLY A 733 22.82 -6.81 -22.21
CA GLY A 733 21.61 -7.54 -21.80
C GLY A 733 21.87 -9.02 -21.52
N LYS A 734 22.57 -9.71 -22.44
CA LYS A 734 22.93 -11.13 -22.26
C LYS A 734 23.84 -11.41 -21.05
N SER A 735 24.61 -10.43 -20.55
CA SER A 735 25.35 -10.58 -19.28
C SER A 735 24.49 -10.32 -18.04
N LEU A 736 23.45 -9.49 -18.15
CA LEU A 736 22.47 -9.30 -17.07
C LEU A 736 21.64 -10.57 -16.89
N ASP A 737 21.06 -11.11 -17.98
CA ASP A 737 20.25 -12.33 -17.95
C ASP A 737 21.02 -13.54 -17.39
N ASN A 738 22.29 -13.72 -17.77
CA ASN A 738 23.13 -14.80 -17.27
C ASN A 738 23.42 -14.71 -15.76
N SER A 739 23.14 -13.58 -15.10
CA SER A 739 23.24 -13.44 -13.64
C SER A 739 21.95 -13.82 -12.88
N ALA A 740 20.86 -14.11 -13.58
CA ALA A 740 19.51 -14.27 -13.00
C ALA A 740 19.18 -15.69 -12.47
N SER A 741 20.16 -16.58 -12.32
CA SER A 741 19.94 -17.91 -11.72
C SER A 741 19.80 -17.80 -10.19
N ALA A 742 18.61 -17.41 -9.71
CA ALA A 742 18.28 -17.27 -8.29
C ALA A 742 18.70 -18.50 -7.47
N THR A 743 19.27 -18.27 -6.30
CA THR A 743 19.88 -19.30 -5.45
C THR A 743 18.83 -20.25 -4.86
N THR A 744 19.28 -21.32 -4.21
CA THR A 744 18.40 -22.24 -3.47
C THR A 744 17.76 -21.54 -2.26
N GLU A 745 18.43 -20.56 -1.65
CA GLU A 745 17.92 -19.80 -0.51
C GLU A 745 16.80 -18.84 -0.95
N ASP A 746 17.00 -18.05 -2.01
CA ASP A 746 16.01 -17.08 -2.53
C ASP A 746 14.66 -17.76 -2.87
N ARG A 747 14.73 -19.02 -3.32
CA ARG A 747 13.54 -19.82 -3.64
C ARG A 747 12.83 -20.31 -2.38
N LEU A 748 13.58 -20.67 -1.34
CA LEU A 748 13.03 -21.14 -0.06
C LEU A 748 12.48 -19.98 0.78
N SER A 749 13.12 -18.81 0.80
CA SER A 749 12.59 -17.62 1.48
C SER A 749 11.28 -17.15 0.84
N LYS A 750 11.21 -17.18 -0.51
CA LYS A 750 10.00 -16.91 -1.28
C LYS A 750 8.90 -17.94 -1.02
N ALA A 751 9.20 -19.24 -1.02
CA ALA A 751 8.24 -20.30 -0.72
C ALA A 751 7.71 -20.20 0.73
N LEU A 752 8.58 -19.89 1.70
CA LEU A 752 8.21 -19.67 3.09
C LEU A 752 7.21 -18.51 3.23
N SER A 753 7.52 -17.36 2.62
CA SER A 753 6.61 -16.21 2.62
C SER A 753 5.24 -16.55 2.03
N GLN A 754 5.22 -17.12 0.83
CA GLN A 754 3.98 -17.48 0.14
C GLN A 754 3.15 -18.52 0.92
N THR A 755 3.80 -19.38 1.72
CA THR A 755 3.13 -20.32 2.61
C THR A 755 2.44 -19.60 3.77
N GLY A 756 3.12 -18.67 4.45
CA GLY A 756 2.52 -17.84 5.50
C GLY A 756 1.36 -16.96 5.00
N ASP A 757 1.54 -16.32 3.83
CA ASP A 757 0.49 -15.54 3.17
C ASP A 757 -0.74 -16.41 2.84
N LEU A 758 -0.53 -17.63 2.33
CA LEU A 758 -1.60 -18.60 2.05
C LEU A 758 -2.31 -19.09 3.33
N ILE A 759 -1.59 -19.32 4.43
CA ILE A 759 -2.18 -19.71 5.72
C ILE A 759 -3.13 -18.61 6.22
N GLY A 760 -2.68 -17.36 6.27
CA GLY A 760 -3.51 -16.23 6.70
C GLY A 760 -4.75 -16.03 5.81
N ASN A 761 -4.61 -16.26 4.51
CA ASN A 761 -5.71 -16.21 3.56
C ASN A 761 -6.71 -17.38 3.73
N LEU A 762 -6.24 -18.60 4.01
CA LEU A 762 -7.11 -19.76 4.28
C LEU A 762 -7.82 -19.65 5.64
N ASP A 763 -7.14 -19.13 6.67
CA ASP A 763 -7.77 -18.82 7.96
C ASP A 763 -8.83 -17.71 7.81
N SER A 764 -8.57 -16.69 6.99
CA SER A 764 -9.55 -15.62 6.68
C SER A 764 -10.79 -16.14 5.96
N LEU A 765 -10.60 -16.98 4.93
CA LEU A 765 -11.67 -17.68 4.23
C LEU A 765 -12.49 -18.58 5.17
N ASN A 766 -11.82 -19.37 6.02
CA ASN A 766 -12.45 -20.22 7.02
C ASN A 766 -13.29 -19.42 8.03
N ARG A 767 -12.75 -18.33 8.59
CA ARG A 767 -13.48 -17.42 9.50
C ARG A 767 -14.73 -16.83 8.81
N ARG A 768 -14.61 -16.36 7.56
CA ARG A 768 -15.76 -15.84 6.79
C ARG A 768 -16.82 -16.90 6.52
N LEU A 769 -16.45 -18.13 6.16
CA LEU A 769 -17.40 -19.24 5.98
C LEU A 769 -18.11 -19.61 7.29
N GLN A 770 -17.39 -19.63 8.42
CA GLN A 770 -17.97 -19.89 9.75
C GLN A 770 -19.01 -18.84 10.16
N GLN A 771 -18.88 -17.58 9.74
CA GLN A 771 -19.88 -16.53 10.02
C GLN A 771 -21.25 -16.79 9.37
N PHE A 772 -21.33 -17.62 8.32
CA PHE A 772 -22.61 -18.03 7.70
C PHE A 772 -23.24 -19.27 8.36
N HIS A 773 -22.42 -20.17 8.91
CA HIS A 773 -22.90 -21.38 9.60
C HIS A 773 -23.25 -21.12 11.07
N GLY A 774 -22.42 -20.36 11.80
CA GLY A 774 -22.61 -20.03 13.22
C GLY A 774 -23.91 -19.28 13.55
N ALA A 775 -24.57 -18.70 12.55
CA ALA A 775 -25.90 -18.09 12.66
C ALA A 775 -27.02 -19.07 13.07
N LYS A 776 -26.77 -20.39 13.12
CA LYS A 776 -27.71 -21.40 13.63
C LYS A 776 -27.50 -21.76 15.11
N SER A 777 -26.35 -21.45 15.69
CA SER A 777 -25.91 -22.02 16.98
C SER A 777 -26.29 -21.15 18.19
N GLN A 778 -27.36 -20.35 18.10
CA GLN A 778 -27.83 -19.49 19.19
C GLN A 778 -29.28 -19.80 19.62
N LYS A 779 -29.55 -21.07 19.94
CA LYS A 779 -30.64 -21.47 20.84
C LYS A 779 -30.19 -22.53 21.84
N SER A 780 -30.28 -22.16 23.12
CA SER A 780 -30.37 -23.04 24.30
C SER A 780 -29.38 -24.22 24.40
N SER A 781 -28.28 -24.00 25.11
CA SER A 781 -27.85 -24.95 26.15
C SER A 781 -28.35 -24.42 27.50
N PRO A 782 -29.23 -25.10 28.23
CA PRO A 782 -29.57 -24.74 29.60
C PRO A 782 -28.36 -24.94 30.51
N SER A 783 -28.09 -23.97 31.39
CA SER A 783 -27.15 -24.15 32.50
C SER A 783 -27.84 -24.94 33.61
N GLU A 784 -27.41 -26.18 33.87
CA GLU A 784 -27.83 -26.92 35.06
C GLU A 784 -27.19 -26.30 36.31
N GLN A 785 -27.91 -25.39 36.96
CA GLN A 785 -27.73 -25.15 38.39
C GLN A 785 -28.55 -26.20 39.15
N GLN A 786 -27.87 -27.04 39.93
CA GLN A 786 -28.54 -27.99 40.83
C GLN A 786 -29.35 -27.23 41.89
N PRO A 787 -30.65 -27.54 42.06
CA PRO A 787 -31.30 -27.43 43.35
C PRO A 787 -30.69 -28.49 44.28
N THR A 788 -30.41 -28.11 45.53
CA THR A 788 -30.10 -29.10 46.57
C THR A 788 -31.35 -29.88 46.93
N ASP A 789 -31.28 -31.21 47.03
CA ASP A 789 -32.29 -32.01 47.71
C ASP A 789 -31.65 -32.99 48.71
N LYS A 790 -32.42 -33.41 49.72
CA LYS A 790 -32.01 -34.30 50.81
C LYS A 790 -32.67 -35.67 50.65
N GLY A 791 -31.90 -36.75 50.48
CA GLY A 791 -32.44 -38.09 50.76
C GLY A 791 -31.74 -39.30 50.17
N LEU A 792 -30.69 -39.77 50.87
CA LEU A 792 -30.44 -41.19 51.19
C LEU A 792 -30.25 -42.27 50.08
N SER A 793 -29.14 -43.01 50.26
CA SER A 793 -28.91 -44.45 49.98
C SER A 793 -28.89 -45.00 48.53
N ASP A 794 -27.68 -45.39 48.11
CA ASP A 794 -27.26 -46.69 47.53
C ASP A 794 -28.21 -47.44 46.54
N ALA A 795 -27.76 -47.90 45.35
CA ALA A 795 -26.59 -48.77 45.20
C ALA A 795 -26.11 -48.99 43.73
N ASN A 796 -24.84 -49.42 43.61
CA ASN A 796 -24.24 -50.31 42.58
C ASN A 796 -24.55 -50.19 41.06
N ASN A 797 -23.49 -49.79 40.34
CA ASN A 797 -22.90 -50.46 39.14
C ASN A 797 -23.72 -50.64 37.83
N PRO A 798 -23.07 -50.90 36.67
CA PRO A 798 -23.58 -50.42 35.38
C PRO A 798 -23.61 -51.50 34.26
N GLN A 799 -23.44 -51.05 33.02
CA GLN A 799 -23.24 -51.74 31.73
C GLN A 799 -24.48 -52.05 30.87
N PRO A 800 -24.32 -52.09 29.52
CA PRO A 800 -25.32 -51.52 28.62
C PRO A 800 -25.76 -52.41 27.43
N ASN A 801 -26.83 -52.01 26.75
CA ASN A 801 -27.04 -52.27 25.31
C ASN A 801 -28.22 -51.44 24.76
N GLY A 802 -28.42 -51.40 23.44
CA GLY A 802 -29.73 -50.96 22.88
C GLY A 802 -29.71 -49.97 21.70
N LYS A 803 -29.35 -50.48 20.53
CA LYS A 803 -29.50 -49.88 19.18
C LYS A 803 -30.82 -49.13 18.87
N GLU A 804 -30.67 -48.14 17.99
CA GLU A 804 -31.56 -47.79 16.85
C GLU A 804 -33.05 -47.40 17.13
N GLY A 805 -33.33 -46.10 17.06
CA GLY A 805 -34.68 -45.52 17.26
C GLY A 805 -35.55 -45.35 15.99
N ARG A 806 -36.65 -44.59 16.11
CA ARG A 806 -37.54 -44.20 14.99
C ARG A 806 -38.29 -42.88 15.25
N ARG A 807 -38.95 -42.34 14.19
CA ARG A 807 -39.64 -41.02 14.17
C ARG A 807 -41.14 -41.06 14.55
N GLY A 808 -41.62 -39.99 15.18
CA GLY A 808 -43.00 -39.42 15.19
C GLY A 808 -42.89 -37.90 15.48
N LYS A 809 -43.64 -36.95 14.89
CA LYS A 809 -45.11 -36.67 14.93
C LYS A 809 -45.68 -36.66 16.36
N SER A 810 -46.40 -35.65 16.87
CA SER A 810 -46.76 -34.26 16.44
C SER A 810 -47.14 -33.43 17.72
N THR A 811 -47.75 -32.23 17.80
CA THR A 811 -48.63 -31.38 16.93
C THR A 811 -48.55 -29.88 17.37
N GLY A 812 -49.58 -29.03 17.14
CA GLY A 812 -49.71 -27.65 17.70
C GLY A 812 -50.63 -27.58 18.94
N PRO A 813 -51.32 -26.46 19.28
CA PRO A 813 -51.47 -25.15 18.58
C PRO A 813 -51.36 -23.89 19.53
N GLY A 814 -51.77 -22.68 19.07
CA GLY A 814 -52.31 -21.61 19.96
C GLY A 814 -51.90 -20.13 19.71
N GLU A 815 -52.89 -19.26 19.45
CA GLU A 815 -53.08 -17.80 19.78
C GLU A 815 -51.91 -16.79 19.58
N GLN A 816 -52.02 -15.66 18.83
CA GLN A 816 -52.89 -14.45 18.91
C GLN A 816 -52.58 -13.52 20.11
N SER A 817 -52.48 -12.18 20.02
CA SER A 817 -53.18 -11.18 19.17
C SER A 817 -52.31 -9.91 18.85
N LYS A 818 -52.56 -9.14 17.75
CA LYS A 818 -53.17 -7.77 17.63
C LYS A 818 -52.59 -6.62 18.51
N GLU A 819 -52.56 -5.32 18.17
CA GLU A 819 -52.90 -4.46 16.99
C GLU A 819 -52.09 -3.12 17.15
N ARG A 820 -51.48 -2.47 16.14
CA ARG A 820 -51.96 -1.67 14.97
C ARG A 820 -52.46 -0.24 15.27
N SER A 821 -51.68 0.80 14.92
CA SER A 821 -52.17 2.18 14.63
C SER A 821 -51.12 3.09 13.92
N THR A 822 -51.60 4.14 13.23
CA THR A 822 -50.93 5.20 12.41
C THR A 822 -51.95 6.35 12.20
N PRO A 823 -51.72 7.48 11.46
CA PRO A 823 -50.52 8.29 11.11
C PRO A 823 -50.72 9.80 11.49
N SER A 824 -49.86 10.75 11.05
CA SER A 824 -50.30 12.07 10.45
C SER A 824 -49.17 12.93 9.81
N MET A 825 -49.56 14.07 9.20
CA MET A 825 -48.89 14.96 8.21
C MET A 825 -48.08 16.15 8.80
N ASN A 826 -47.24 16.83 7.97
CA ASN A 826 -47.48 18.23 7.49
C ASN A 826 -46.51 18.69 6.36
N SER A 827 -46.59 19.97 5.92
CA SER A 827 -46.31 20.48 4.55
C SER A 827 -45.60 21.86 4.46
N GLU A 828 -45.49 22.43 3.23
CA GLU A 828 -45.21 23.85 2.84
C GLU A 828 -43.73 24.38 2.90
N ASP A 829 -43.21 25.31 2.04
CA ASP A 829 -43.72 25.97 0.80
C ASP A 829 -42.60 26.53 -0.18
N GLN A 830 -43.02 27.29 -1.21
CA GLN A 830 -42.34 27.90 -2.41
C GLN A 830 -41.78 29.35 -2.22
N PRO A 831 -41.42 30.20 -3.25
CA PRO A 831 -40.94 30.02 -4.65
C PRO A 831 -39.78 30.98 -5.14
N GLY A 832 -39.30 30.81 -6.39
CA GLY A 832 -38.57 31.83 -7.22
C GLY A 832 -37.60 31.25 -8.28
N GLU A 833 -37.05 31.97 -9.29
CA GLU A 833 -37.40 33.27 -9.92
C GLU A 833 -36.66 33.49 -11.30
N GLN A 834 -36.90 34.61 -12.00
CA GLN A 834 -36.47 35.01 -13.38
C GLN A 834 -35.36 36.11 -13.43
N ALA A 835 -34.76 36.60 -14.54
CA ALA A 835 -34.51 36.18 -15.95
C ALA A 835 -33.47 37.15 -16.61
N GLY A 836 -32.95 36.89 -17.84
CA GLY A 836 -32.07 37.84 -18.57
C GLY A 836 -31.62 37.39 -19.98
N GLN A 837 -31.45 38.32 -20.95
CA GLN A 837 -31.41 38.05 -22.41
C GLN A 837 -30.04 38.23 -23.12
N SER A 838 -29.88 37.51 -24.25
CA SER A 838 -29.34 37.85 -25.61
C SER A 838 -28.86 39.30 -25.92
N PRO A 839 -28.10 39.61 -27.03
CA PRO A 839 -28.16 38.94 -28.37
C PRO A 839 -26.94 38.93 -29.35
N GLY A 840 -27.01 38.09 -30.39
CA GLY A 840 -26.59 38.39 -31.79
C GLY A 840 -25.09 38.27 -32.20
N ASN A 841 -24.71 38.31 -33.49
CA ASN A 841 -25.47 38.19 -34.76
C ASN A 841 -24.55 37.93 -36.00
N GLY A 842 -25.00 37.12 -36.98
CA GLY A 842 -24.53 37.10 -38.39
C GLY A 842 -23.20 36.39 -38.73
N LYS A 843 -22.88 36.08 -40.00
CA LYS A 843 -23.71 36.00 -41.24
C LYS A 843 -22.99 35.19 -42.35
N SER A 844 -23.74 34.56 -43.27
CA SER A 844 -23.23 33.77 -44.42
C SER A 844 -22.69 34.63 -45.60
N PRO A 845 -22.08 34.05 -46.67
CA PRO A 845 -22.91 33.55 -47.79
C PRO A 845 -22.41 32.32 -48.60
N ASP A 846 -23.38 31.81 -49.36
CA ASP A 846 -23.53 30.76 -50.39
C ASP A 846 -22.42 30.37 -51.40
N GLY A 847 -22.55 29.14 -51.92
CA GLY A 847 -22.00 28.62 -53.19
C GLY A 847 -22.78 27.37 -53.66
N LYS A 848 -23.02 27.18 -54.98
CA LYS A 848 -23.96 26.16 -55.53
C LYS A 848 -23.27 25.03 -56.32
N GLY A 849 -23.97 23.88 -56.47
CA GLY A 849 -23.60 22.73 -57.32
C GLY A 849 -23.84 22.97 -58.84
N PRO A 850 -23.88 21.91 -59.68
CA PRO A 850 -24.98 20.93 -59.64
C PRO A 850 -24.57 19.46 -59.95
N SER A 851 -25.54 18.63 -60.38
CA SER A 851 -25.48 17.16 -60.51
C SER A 851 -25.82 16.64 -61.91
N GLN A 852 -25.38 15.43 -62.28
CA GLN A 852 -26.15 14.51 -63.16
C GLN A 852 -25.68 13.03 -63.20
N SER A 853 -26.67 12.17 -63.44
CA SER A 853 -26.75 10.81 -64.06
C SER A 853 -25.67 10.36 -65.08
N SER A 854 -25.55 9.09 -65.52
CA SER A 854 -26.01 7.73 -65.11
C SER A 854 -25.49 6.69 -66.15
N GLN A 855 -25.41 5.38 -65.85
CA GLN A 855 -25.87 4.25 -66.73
C GLN A 855 -25.42 2.82 -66.31
N THR A 856 -26.22 1.87 -66.81
CA THR A 856 -26.30 0.40 -66.66
C THR A 856 -25.32 -0.47 -67.47
N THR A 857 -25.02 -1.69 -66.98
CA THR A 857 -24.97 -3.00 -67.71
C THR A 857 -24.93 -4.13 -66.64
N GLN A 858 -25.79 -5.15 -66.59
CA GLN A 858 -26.04 -6.31 -67.50
C GLN A 858 -24.88 -7.35 -67.43
N ALA A 859 -24.98 -8.46 -66.66
CA ALA A 859 -25.62 -9.77 -66.95
C ALA A 859 -24.95 -10.55 -68.12
N ASN A 860 -24.74 -11.88 -68.14
CA ASN A 860 -25.33 -13.00 -67.37
C ASN A 860 -24.33 -14.23 -67.24
N PRO A 861 -24.67 -15.55 -67.38
CA PRO A 861 -24.99 -16.54 -66.32
C PRO A 861 -24.07 -17.81 -66.26
N SER A 862 -24.55 -18.88 -65.56
CA SER A 862 -24.13 -20.32 -65.57
C SER A 862 -22.93 -20.70 -64.66
N SER A 863 -22.77 -21.92 -64.12
CA SER A 863 -23.58 -23.18 -63.96
C SER A 863 -22.84 -24.16 -63.01
N ASN A 864 -23.36 -25.29 -62.49
CA ASN A 864 -24.70 -25.74 -62.06
C ASN A 864 -24.59 -27.12 -61.32
N SER A 865 -25.54 -27.48 -60.45
CA SER A 865 -25.76 -28.81 -59.81
C SER A 865 -24.66 -29.32 -58.83
N SER A 866 -24.90 -30.24 -57.88
CA SER A 866 -26.02 -31.19 -57.62
C SER A 866 -26.38 -31.29 -56.13
N ALA A 867 -27.52 -31.90 -55.80
CA ALA A 867 -28.02 -32.08 -54.42
C ALA A 867 -28.46 -33.53 -54.13
N LEU A 868 -28.54 -33.91 -52.83
CA LEU A 868 -29.37 -34.95 -52.18
C LEU A 868 -28.98 -35.00 -50.68
N GLY A 869 -29.83 -35.21 -49.66
CA GLY A 869 -31.29 -35.27 -49.49
C GLY A 869 -31.60 -35.02 -47.98
N GLY A 870 -32.77 -34.54 -47.54
CA GLY A 870 -33.96 -35.35 -47.24
C GLY A 870 -33.91 -35.95 -45.81
N ASN A 871 -34.89 -35.80 -44.91
CA ASN A 871 -36.25 -35.24 -45.02
C ASN A 871 -36.77 -34.68 -43.65
N SER A 872 -37.90 -33.97 -43.66
CA SER A 872 -38.51 -33.21 -42.54
C SER A 872 -39.73 -33.96 -41.92
N PRO A 873 -40.89 -33.35 -41.56
CA PRO A 873 -41.19 -32.30 -40.56
C PRO A 873 -42.36 -32.65 -39.59
N GLN A 874 -42.63 -31.83 -38.55
CA GLN A 874 -43.95 -31.24 -38.20
C GLN A 874 -43.87 -30.45 -36.86
N GLY A 875 -44.54 -29.32 -36.62
CA GLY A 875 -45.18 -28.36 -37.54
C GLY A 875 -46.71 -28.17 -37.35
N GLU A 876 -47.12 -27.11 -36.65
CA GLU A 876 -48.22 -26.20 -37.04
C GLU A 876 -48.33 -24.94 -36.12
N LEU A 877 -49.04 -23.91 -36.60
CA LEU A 877 -49.23 -22.55 -36.04
C LEU A 877 -50.63 -22.02 -36.48
N HIS A 878 -50.89 -20.71 -36.37
CA HIS A 878 -52.06 -19.95 -36.92
C HIS A 878 -53.39 -20.03 -36.09
N GLU A 879 -54.26 -19.01 -36.00
CA GLU A 879 -54.16 -17.58 -36.42
C GLU A 879 -55.19 -16.61 -35.74
N ASN A 880 -54.78 -15.33 -35.62
CA ASN A 880 -55.46 -14.04 -35.93
C ASN A 880 -56.94 -13.64 -35.58
N ALA A 881 -57.21 -12.35 -35.82
CA ALA A 881 -58.43 -11.51 -35.64
C ALA A 881 -58.67 -10.97 -34.20
N ILE A 882 -58.74 -9.66 -33.86
CA ILE A 882 -59.06 -8.35 -34.52
C ILE A 882 -60.57 -8.01 -34.59
N SER A 883 -61.07 -7.08 -33.75
CA SER A 883 -61.49 -5.69 -34.12
C SER A 883 -62.22 -4.93 -32.97
N ASP A 884 -62.07 -3.59 -32.92
CA ASP A 884 -62.95 -2.50 -32.38
C ASP A 884 -63.60 -2.58 -30.96
N GLY A 885 -63.90 -1.48 -30.24
CA GLY A 885 -63.70 -0.03 -30.50
C GLY A 885 -64.25 0.90 -29.37
N GLU A 886 -64.12 2.23 -29.57
CA GLU A 886 -64.72 3.39 -28.83
C GLU A 886 -64.19 3.85 -27.44
N HIS A 887 -63.55 5.06 -27.45
CA HIS A 887 -63.74 6.24 -26.56
C HIS A 887 -63.42 6.20 -25.03
N GLN A 888 -62.88 7.26 -24.37
CA GLN A 888 -62.50 8.65 -24.75
C GLN A 888 -61.35 9.21 -23.83
N TYR A 889 -60.87 10.44 -24.12
CA TYR A 889 -59.83 11.29 -23.45
C TYR A 889 -59.56 11.14 -21.93
N HIS A 890 -58.40 11.51 -21.35
CA HIS A 890 -57.42 12.56 -21.71
C HIS A 890 -55.98 12.20 -21.24
N GLY A 891 -54.93 12.77 -21.84
CA GLY A 891 -53.53 12.34 -21.59
C GLY A 891 -52.62 13.33 -20.83
N SER A 892 -51.45 12.84 -20.41
CA SER A 892 -50.25 13.62 -20.07
C SER A 892 -48.98 12.79 -20.32
N THR A 893 -47.90 13.42 -20.78
CA THR A 893 -46.62 12.78 -21.11
C THR A 893 -45.71 12.63 -19.91
N ASN A 894 -45.01 11.49 -19.80
CA ASN A 894 -43.82 11.36 -18.96
C ASN A 894 -42.79 10.48 -19.68
N LEU A 895 -41.55 10.95 -19.83
CA LEU A 895 -40.50 10.23 -20.55
C LEU A 895 -39.91 9.11 -19.68
N GLY A 896 -39.85 7.89 -20.21
CA GLY A 896 -39.42 6.71 -19.47
C GLY A 896 -37.93 6.73 -19.13
N ASN A 897 -37.61 7.07 -17.87
CA ASN A 897 -36.27 6.86 -17.33
C ASN A 897 -36.09 5.35 -17.05
N ALA A 898 -35.15 4.69 -17.73
CA ALA A 898 -34.99 3.23 -17.70
C ALA A 898 -34.30 2.75 -16.41
N ALA A 899 -34.99 2.87 -15.28
CA ALA A 899 -34.52 2.38 -13.99
C ALA A 899 -34.41 0.84 -13.99
N VAL A 900 -33.19 0.31 -13.93
CA VAL A 900 -32.93 -1.12 -13.72
C VAL A 900 -33.40 -1.48 -12.31
N ASN A 901 -34.59 -2.08 -12.21
CA ASN A 901 -35.32 -2.22 -10.97
C ASN A 901 -34.77 -3.36 -10.10
N PHE A 902 -33.83 -3.04 -9.20
CA PHE A 902 -33.42 -3.93 -8.09
C PHE A 902 -34.49 -3.97 -6.99
N GLY A 903 -35.64 -4.57 -7.31
CA GLY A 903 -36.75 -4.82 -6.38
C GLY A 903 -37.01 -6.31 -6.15
N ASP A 904 -37.26 -6.68 -4.90
CA ASP A 904 -37.79 -7.98 -4.43
C ASP A 904 -37.26 -9.26 -5.09
N ARG A 905 -35.99 -9.58 -4.83
CA ARG A 905 -35.63 -10.98 -4.55
C ARG A 905 -35.96 -11.28 -3.10
N GLN A 906 -36.87 -12.24 -2.88
CA GLN A 906 -37.20 -12.76 -1.55
C GLN A 906 -35.93 -13.13 -0.78
N LEU A 907 -35.79 -12.63 0.45
CA LEU A 907 -34.67 -12.98 1.32
C LEU A 907 -34.62 -14.50 1.53
N PRO A 908 -33.51 -15.19 1.19
CA PRO A 908 -33.37 -16.60 1.50
C PRO A 908 -33.38 -16.82 3.02
N PRO A 909 -33.87 -17.97 3.52
CA PRO A 909 -33.99 -18.21 4.94
C PRO A 909 -32.62 -18.14 5.64
N PRO A 910 -32.53 -17.56 6.85
CA PRO A 910 -31.27 -17.29 7.52
C PRO A 910 -30.41 -18.54 7.71
N GLY A 911 -29.12 -18.42 7.44
CA GLY A 911 -28.16 -19.53 7.53
C GLY A 911 -28.07 -20.41 6.27
N ARG A 912 -28.27 -19.83 5.08
CA ARG A 912 -27.80 -20.40 3.79
C ARG A 912 -27.16 -19.29 2.94
N LEU A 913 -26.05 -19.62 2.28
CA LEU A 913 -25.39 -18.74 1.30
C LEU A 913 -26.31 -18.48 0.10
N THR A 914 -26.28 -17.27 -0.45
CA THR A 914 -26.93 -16.99 -1.75
C THR A 914 -26.19 -17.69 -2.90
N PRO A 915 -26.83 -17.95 -4.05
CA PRO A 915 -26.14 -18.49 -5.24
C PRO A 915 -24.96 -17.61 -5.68
N GLU A 916 -25.08 -16.31 -5.51
CA GLU A 916 -24.03 -15.33 -5.77
C GLU A 916 -22.86 -15.49 -4.78
N GLN A 917 -23.13 -15.54 -3.47
CA GLN A 917 -22.10 -15.77 -2.44
C GLN A 917 -21.39 -17.13 -2.62
N MET A 918 -22.09 -18.16 -3.10
CA MET A 918 -21.46 -19.45 -3.43
C MET A 918 -20.49 -19.32 -4.61
N ARG A 919 -20.85 -18.59 -5.68
CA ARG A 919 -19.91 -18.26 -6.78
C ARG A 919 -18.70 -17.48 -6.25
N GLN A 920 -18.90 -16.49 -5.39
CA GLN A 920 -17.83 -15.68 -4.80
C GLN A 920 -16.82 -16.53 -4.01
N PHE A 921 -17.29 -17.40 -3.12
CA PHE A 921 -16.43 -18.29 -2.34
C PHE A 921 -15.76 -19.38 -3.20
N GLU A 922 -16.41 -19.85 -4.27
CA GLU A 922 -15.79 -20.81 -5.20
C GLU A 922 -14.60 -20.18 -5.96
N LYS A 923 -14.76 -18.95 -6.46
CA LYS A 923 -13.66 -18.20 -7.11
C LYS A 923 -12.50 -17.93 -6.15
N GLU A 924 -12.78 -17.61 -4.90
CA GLU A 924 -11.74 -17.49 -3.88
C GLU A 924 -11.02 -18.83 -3.63
N TYR A 925 -11.75 -19.93 -3.50
CA TYR A 925 -11.13 -21.24 -3.27
C TYR A 925 -10.22 -21.65 -4.43
N GLN A 926 -10.64 -21.37 -5.67
CA GLN A 926 -9.83 -21.58 -6.88
C GLN A 926 -8.55 -20.72 -6.87
N LEU A 927 -8.61 -19.47 -6.37
CA LEU A 927 -7.43 -18.63 -6.16
C LEU A 927 -6.47 -19.25 -5.14
N ARG A 928 -6.95 -19.68 -3.97
CA ARG A 928 -6.08 -20.28 -2.92
C ARG A 928 -5.42 -21.58 -3.39
N LEU A 929 -6.15 -22.37 -4.17
CA LEU A 929 -5.66 -23.59 -4.80
C LEU A 929 -4.58 -23.30 -5.87
N LYS A 930 -4.67 -22.16 -6.58
CA LYS A 930 -3.63 -21.69 -7.51
C LYS A 930 -2.39 -21.18 -6.76
N GLU A 931 -2.58 -20.40 -5.70
CA GLU A 931 -1.49 -19.90 -4.84
C GLU A 931 -0.67 -21.07 -4.26
N ALA A 932 -1.34 -22.11 -3.77
CA ALA A 932 -0.71 -23.34 -3.30
C ALA A 932 0.12 -24.07 -4.39
N GLN A 933 -0.30 -24.02 -5.66
CA GLN A 933 0.45 -24.60 -6.78
C GLN A 933 1.68 -23.76 -7.18
N GLU A 934 1.62 -22.43 -7.01
CA GLU A 934 2.73 -21.54 -7.34
C GLU A 934 3.90 -21.68 -6.34
N ILE A 935 3.63 -21.94 -5.05
CA ILE A 935 4.65 -22.30 -4.05
C ILE A 935 5.51 -23.48 -4.54
N GLY A 936 4.89 -24.50 -5.12
CA GLY A 936 5.56 -25.73 -5.55
C GLY A 936 6.59 -25.55 -6.66
N ARG A 937 6.52 -24.46 -7.43
CA ARG A 937 7.54 -24.11 -8.43
C ARG A 937 8.85 -23.70 -7.76
N ASN A 938 8.78 -23.05 -6.61
CA ASN A 938 9.95 -22.58 -5.86
C ASN A 938 10.64 -23.72 -5.08
N LEU A 939 9.94 -24.83 -4.77
CA LEU A 939 10.51 -26.01 -4.10
C LEU A 939 11.39 -26.91 -5.02
N THR A 940 11.80 -26.40 -6.19
CA THR A 940 12.66 -27.12 -7.15
C THR A 940 14.04 -27.39 -6.54
N GLY A 941 14.22 -28.62 -6.04
CA GLY A 941 15.43 -29.08 -5.34
C GLY A 941 15.16 -29.70 -3.96
N GLN A 942 13.93 -29.61 -3.43
CA GLN A 942 13.53 -30.13 -2.11
C GLN A 942 12.40 -31.15 -2.26
N PRO A 943 12.70 -32.43 -2.54
CA PRO A 943 11.69 -33.43 -2.94
C PRO A 943 10.67 -33.74 -1.84
N ASP A 944 11.09 -33.72 -0.58
CA ASP A 944 10.23 -34.05 0.57
C ASP A 944 9.17 -32.95 0.80
N LEU A 945 9.60 -31.69 0.83
CA LEU A 945 8.70 -30.52 0.96
C LEU A 945 7.77 -30.40 -0.26
N ALA A 946 8.27 -30.65 -1.47
CA ALA A 946 7.45 -30.70 -2.67
C ALA A 946 6.39 -31.82 -2.61
N THR A 947 6.70 -32.94 -1.96
CA THR A 947 5.76 -34.06 -1.76
C THR A 947 4.72 -33.74 -0.68
N GLN A 948 5.13 -33.15 0.45
CA GLN A 948 4.22 -32.61 1.47
C GLN A 948 3.20 -31.65 0.83
N LEU A 949 3.69 -30.64 0.10
CA LEU A 949 2.85 -29.66 -0.59
C LEU A 949 1.90 -30.30 -1.62
N LYS A 950 2.40 -31.22 -2.45
CA LYS A 950 1.58 -31.93 -3.45
C LYS A 950 0.41 -32.66 -2.79
N ASN A 951 0.63 -33.30 -1.65
CA ASN A 951 -0.44 -33.99 -0.90
C ASN A 951 -1.51 -33.02 -0.39
N MET A 952 -1.13 -31.80 0.04
CA MET A 952 -2.07 -30.77 0.47
C MET A 952 -2.86 -30.17 -0.70
N VAL A 953 -2.19 -29.86 -1.82
CA VAL A 953 -2.83 -29.41 -3.06
C VAL A 953 -3.84 -30.43 -3.57
N GLU A 954 -3.53 -31.74 -3.50
CA GLU A 954 -4.46 -32.78 -3.93
C GLU A 954 -5.68 -32.92 -3.01
N ARG A 955 -5.50 -32.77 -1.67
CA ARG A 955 -6.63 -32.64 -0.73
C ARG A 955 -7.50 -31.43 -1.06
N MET A 956 -6.92 -30.28 -1.40
CA MET A 956 -7.68 -29.08 -1.78
C MET A 956 -8.52 -29.32 -3.05
N LYS A 957 -7.97 -29.96 -4.09
CA LYS A 957 -8.76 -30.33 -5.29
C LYS A 957 -9.96 -31.21 -4.95
N GLN A 958 -9.81 -32.17 -4.04
CA GLN A 958 -10.91 -33.05 -3.62
C GLN A 958 -12.03 -32.29 -2.88
N MET A 959 -11.70 -31.15 -2.25
CA MET A 959 -12.66 -30.27 -1.56
C MET A 959 -13.27 -29.17 -2.45
N SER A 960 -12.80 -28.96 -3.69
CA SER A 960 -13.19 -27.79 -4.51
C SER A 960 -14.58 -27.87 -5.18
N SER A 961 -15.57 -28.53 -4.55
CA SER A 961 -16.94 -28.65 -5.07
C SER A 961 -17.94 -27.89 -4.21
N MET A 962 -19.03 -27.37 -4.79
CA MET A 962 -20.08 -26.62 -4.06
C MET A 962 -20.64 -27.33 -2.81
N LYS A 963 -20.51 -28.66 -2.69
CA LYS A 963 -20.91 -29.41 -1.48
C LYS A 963 -20.09 -29.00 -0.24
N PHE A 964 -18.81 -28.64 -0.42
CA PHE A 964 -17.91 -28.20 0.65
C PHE A 964 -18.44 -26.96 1.38
N LEU A 965 -18.95 -25.97 0.64
CA LEU A 965 -19.47 -24.72 1.21
C LEU A 965 -20.72 -24.92 2.09
N LEU A 966 -21.36 -26.08 1.99
CA LEU A 966 -22.62 -26.43 2.63
C LEU A 966 -22.48 -27.44 3.80
N ASP A 967 -21.30 -28.05 4.00
CA ASP A 967 -21.06 -29.06 5.05
C ASP A 967 -20.01 -28.58 6.06
N GLU A 968 -20.45 -28.40 7.31
CA GLU A 968 -19.65 -27.99 8.47
C GLU A 968 -18.47 -28.94 8.74
N ARG A 969 -18.59 -30.23 8.41
CA ARG A 969 -17.52 -31.23 8.58
C ARG A 969 -16.37 -31.05 7.59
N GLU A 970 -16.65 -30.50 6.41
CA GLU A 970 -15.61 -30.19 5.43
C GLU A 970 -14.86 -28.91 5.81
N LEU A 971 -15.50 -27.96 6.50
CA LEU A 971 -14.82 -26.81 7.12
C LEU A 971 -13.87 -27.24 8.25
N GLU A 972 -14.27 -28.18 9.10
CA GLU A 972 -13.36 -28.77 10.10
C GLU A 972 -12.16 -29.47 9.44
N ARG A 973 -12.36 -30.14 8.31
CA ARG A 973 -11.28 -30.74 7.53
C ARG A 973 -10.37 -29.71 6.88
N LEU A 974 -10.89 -28.59 6.39
CA LEU A 974 -10.06 -27.48 5.89
C LEU A 974 -9.12 -27.01 7.00
N ARG A 975 -9.66 -26.69 8.19
CA ARG A 975 -8.84 -26.28 9.34
C ARG A 975 -7.81 -27.36 9.71
N ASN A 976 -8.28 -28.55 10.09
CA ASN A 976 -7.46 -29.57 10.73
C ASN A 976 -6.49 -30.29 9.77
N ASN A 977 -6.79 -30.40 8.46
CA ASN A 977 -6.01 -31.21 7.50
C ASN A 977 -5.34 -30.41 6.37
N VAL A 978 -5.67 -29.12 6.20
CA VAL A 978 -5.07 -28.24 5.19
C VAL A 978 -4.32 -27.11 5.88
N ILE A 979 -4.98 -26.31 6.72
CA ILE A 979 -4.34 -25.14 7.39
C ILE A 979 -3.23 -25.60 8.33
N GLU A 980 -3.47 -26.58 9.21
CA GLU A 980 -2.40 -27.14 10.07
C GLU A 980 -1.28 -27.82 9.24
N GLY A 981 -1.60 -28.38 8.08
CA GLY A 981 -0.61 -28.97 7.17
C GLY A 981 0.31 -27.90 6.57
N PHE A 982 -0.23 -26.76 6.15
CA PHE A 982 0.57 -25.65 5.66
C PHE A 982 1.43 -25.03 6.77
N ARG A 983 0.94 -24.94 8.02
CA ARG A 983 1.76 -24.52 9.17
C ARG A 983 2.92 -25.48 9.45
N GLN A 984 2.74 -26.79 9.23
CA GLN A 984 3.85 -27.76 9.29
C GLN A 984 4.86 -27.53 8.17
N LEU A 985 4.40 -27.28 6.93
CA LEU A 985 5.27 -26.94 5.80
C LEU A 985 6.04 -25.63 6.04
N GLU A 986 5.41 -24.60 6.61
CA GLU A 986 6.05 -23.34 7.00
C GLU A 986 7.18 -23.56 8.03
N LEU A 987 6.91 -24.36 9.07
CA LEU A 987 7.91 -24.74 10.06
C LEU A 987 9.08 -25.50 9.42
N ASP A 988 8.84 -26.48 8.55
CA ASP A 988 9.90 -27.25 7.89
C ASP A 988 10.70 -26.41 6.86
N LEU A 989 10.03 -25.50 6.14
CA LEU A 989 10.70 -24.50 5.28
C LEU A 989 11.63 -23.60 6.09
N SER A 990 11.19 -23.10 7.25
CA SER A 990 12.00 -22.22 8.09
C SER A 990 13.26 -22.93 8.63
N LYS A 991 13.14 -24.20 9.05
CA LYS A 991 14.28 -25.05 9.47
C LYS A 991 15.28 -25.24 8.32
N ASN A 992 14.80 -25.59 7.13
CA ASN A 992 15.68 -25.88 5.99
C ASN A 992 16.40 -24.63 5.48
N LEU A 993 15.74 -23.46 5.53
CA LEU A 993 16.38 -22.16 5.28
C LEU A 993 17.46 -21.87 6.33
N GLN A 994 17.16 -22.04 7.62
CA GLN A 994 18.13 -21.84 8.72
C GLN A 994 19.33 -22.81 8.63
N HIS A 995 19.12 -24.04 8.16
CA HIS A 995 20.19 -25.01 7.89
C HIS A 995 21.08 -24.63 6.69
N LEU A 996 20.56 -23.94 5.67
CA LEU A 996 21.39 -23.44 4.57
C LEU A 996 22.29 -22.28 5.04
N ILE A 997 21.69 -21.26 5.68
CA ILE A 997 22.43 -20.11 6.23
C ILE A 997 23.56 -20.57 7.16
N THR A 998 23.29 -21.52 8.07
CA THR A 998 24.32 -22.04 8.99
C THR A 998 25.40 -22.85 8.30
N LYS A 999 25.09 -23.56 7.20
CA LYS A 999 26.07 -24.34 6.42
C LYS A 999 27.00 -23.45 5.57
N GLU A 1000 26.53 -22.31 5.10
CA GLU A 1000 27.36 -21.34 4.35
C GLU A 1000 28.30 -20.56 5.27
N ASN A 1001 27.81 -20.12 6.44
CA ASN A 1001 28.65 -19.55 7.50
C ASN A 1001 29.79 -20.50 7.92
N LEU A 1002 29.57 -21.82 7.89
CA LEU A 1002 30.57 -22.85 8.17
C LEU A 1002 31.61 -23.07 7.05
N HIS A 1003 31.39 -22.55 5.84
CA HIS A 1003 32.41 -22.50 4.78
C HIS A 1003 33.22 -21.21 4.87
N LEU A 1004 32.57 -20.07 5.09
CA LEU A 1004 33.24 -18.77 5.28
C LEU A 1004 34.26 -18.81 6.44
N ALA A 1005 33.93 -19.49 7.55
CA ALA A 1005 34.83 -19.70 8.68
C ALA A 1005 36.02 -20.67 8.40
N LYS A 1006 36.23 -21.09 7.15
CA LYS A 1006 37.25 -22.06 6.75
C LYS A 1006 38.28 -21.53 5.76
N ASP A 1007 38.00 -20.39 5.12
CA ASP A 1007 38.85 -19.75 4.11
C ASP A 1007 39.58 -18.47 4.63
N GLU A 1008 39.44 -18.13 5.92
CA GLU A 1008 40.36 -17.17 6.55
C GLU A 1008 41.74 -17.83 6.77
N GLU A 1009 42.70 -17.53 5.88
CA GLU A 1009 44.12 -17.80 6.15
C GLU A 1009 44.55 -17.05 7.41
N ILE A 1010 44.86 -17.81 8.47
CA ILE A 1010 45.37 -17.28 9.74
C ILE A 1010 46.60 -16.40 9.45
N PRO A 1011 46.57 -15.08 9.74
CA PRO A 1011 47.65 -14.18 9.40
C PRO A 1011 49.00 -14.66 9.96
N GLU A 1012 50.06 -14.63 9.14
CA GLU A 1012 51.39 -15.15 9.52
C GLU A 1012 51.91 -14.58 10.85
N ALA A 1013 51.57 -13.33 11.16
CA ALA A 1013 51.92 -12.67 12.42
C ALA A 1013 51.36 -13.42 13.65
N TYR A 1014 50.12 -13.90 13.59
CA TYR A 1014 49.51 -14.69 14.66
C TYR A 1014 50.14 -16.08 14.75
N ARG A 1015 50.42 -16.70 13.59
CA ARG A 1015 51.12 -18.00 13.52
C ARG A 1015 52.52 -17.92 14.15
N LYS A 1016 53.28 -16.85 13.87
CA LYS A 1016 54.56 -16.55 14.52
C LYS A 1016 54.43 -16.32 16.02
N GLN A 1017 53.46 -15.52 16.47
CA GLN A 1017 53.26 -15.27 17.91
C GLN A 1017 52.95 -16.56 18.69
N VAL A 1018 52.16 -17.47 18.11
CA VAL A 1018 51.91 -18.80 18.71
C VAL A 1018 53.17 -19.67 18.68
N GLU A 1019 53.94 -19.66 17.60
CA GLU A 1019 55.19 -20.42 17.50
C GLU A 1019 56.27 -19.92 18.47
N ASP A 1020 56.43 -18.61 18.62
CA ASP A 1020 57.34 -17.97 19.57
C ASP A 1020 56.89 -18.17 21.03
N TYR A 1021 55.58 -18.18 21.30
CA TYR A 1021 55.03 -18.57 22.61
C TYR A 1021 55.40 -20.00 22.98
N TYR A 1022 55.24 -20.97 22.07
CA TYR A 1022 55.63 -22.36 22.32
C TYR A 1022 57.16 -22.55 22.36
N LYS A 1023 57.94 -21.77 21.61
CA LYS A 1023 59.43 -21.73 21.73
C LYS A 1023 59.90 -21.14 23.05
N ALA A 1024 59.20 -20.15 23.60
CA ALA A 1024 59.47 -19.65 24.94
C ALA A 1024 59.15 -20.71 26.00
N LEU A 1025 57.98 -21.36 25.87
CA LEU A 1025 57.56 -22.45 26.77
C LEU A 1025 58.52 -23.66 26.73
N SER A 1026 59.07 -24.00 25.55
CA SER A 1026 60.05 -25.07 25.38
C SER A 1026 61.47 -24.72 25.83
N ARG A 1027 61.75 -23.45 26.14
CA ARG A 1027 63.02 -22.98 26.74
C ARG A 1027 62.95 -22.85 28.27
N GLN A 1028 61.78 -23.15 28.86
CA GLN A 1028 61.52 -23.06 30.29
C GLN A 1028 61.24 -24.45 30.91
N ARG A 1029 61.86 -25.49 30.34
CA ARG A 1029 61.91 -26.88 30.82
C ARG A 1029 63.31 -27.43 30.64
#